data_AF-A0A9P4X130-F1
#
_entry.id   AF-A0A9P4X130-F1
#
_cell.length_a   1.000
_cell.length_b   1.000
_cell.length_c   1.000
_cell.angle_alpha   90.00
_cell.angle_beta   90.00
_cell.angle_gamma   90.00
#
_symmetry.space_group_name_H-M   'P 1'
#
loop_
_entity.id
_entity.type
_entity.pdbx_description
1 polymer ?
#
loop_
_entity_poly.entity_id
_entity_poly.type
_entity_poly.pdbx_seq_one_letter_code
_entity_poly.pdbx_strand_id
1 'polypeptide(L)'
;MSEQQNQRWPSSAAEDKQHPPKRRKIRKGTLSCWECKRRKTRCSYAAPSNKKCDGCRSRRTKCISQEFRDEADDRVDHEESPTVQLTRHSDNNASIQYQPDQERITLPALTNRLDEISGILLRKWPDQHDLDLILSIPVDISILFHGVIYKPYSTFYSKHMESPKEMLQLPPQGAKAHPVLIARRLLLLATYLQGIPPSSASKLDGLSSDYRAIMCCLVDVVSKLVTSNDELTNSLEGIECIMTESMYLNNSGNLRRAWMMNRRAMLTAQLLGLHTGTSGPVNITIEPKSRDRIDPDYMWFRIVLSDRALSLILGLPQGSSLDDSFASPNALESCMALERIERIQTVAAGLILRRNGAEASELSETYKIDKMLQDAAALMSPQWSVTIHNTTFVPENEAKIFEDSIRLMHQFTHHNLLLQLHLPFMLQPSSADGSNHDYSKMTASAASRTIISDFVAFHNSNPLPYYCRMIDFVVFIASVTLCIAHIDVRHQHQTSGDNNCVGRGSFTALDSLRHQRLRDRGLLDYILEIMEMKARTNHDIVAQKISAIIRPLLAAESDSDNGRYYLTTASRSVHQRTYSQKSQPQSLGETGETPNKLLIYIPHFGTINIEAHPEVTIGGDASILGNNTTSPSAGHEVLQDAVIEVDHIGPSDLDWQAVLSTYSNACFGSDDWCCQILLLIHTYGSNSKVASELSDRQPNMEMCVMKRASYQDLNIAYYTSGSGRKALVFIHGWSCSSVLWGGQGALSRQHRAIFIDLPGHGKSSAPQTEYSHEFFARAIKAVLENEDLTQCVLVAHSLGGPIATMLLRLYPSTVASIVYVDSFFINSENYLPEVDRKKLAERLQGDEYFEAKIEGFGTERTTAELSKAPAMHTGGGTSQSKPYSIWMAESVIARGQGLASPDGDSGQWLRIGFFQTALLEILSANGLNDMVEQRERVLDYLECGTRKAASLVLDAKRNVTFSLDRLSLGRGLSFQYERSKDELYKNALDALRESIDLQPRNHFDLSYLDGMYMLVPFILDYSGRRGIDEADNAVCEILQQINLLWKHCFHEPSGLFVHGYDSSQKYEWSHNKNGASPFVWGRSLAWLTLALLAALESPTMSKDSAKWEDLKSKFQYLIKKVVHCRDSKSNGWWQLMCSPDLPGNYIESSSSSIFVFAILRGSRLGFLESLLPDDNIEKAACEAYDAIVRKFVVKRDDGTLGFNGTVDVCSLNSPASYDYYLSRPIQQDSVLGTSAFVLASLERERYTGAALD
;
A
#
# COMPACT_ATOMS: atom_id res chain seq x y z
N MET A 1 63.64 -48.09 -0.45
CA MET A 1 63.04 -49.40 -0.15
C MET A 1 61.61 -49.32 -0.66
N SER A 2 61.41 -49.58 -1.95
CA SER A 2 61.15 -50.92 -2.52
C SER A 2 59.82 -51.45 -1.98
N GLU A 3 58.81 -51.83 -2.75
CA GLU A 3 58.71 -52.29 -4.15
C GLU A 3 57.20 -52.63 -4.29
N GLN A 4 56.54 -52.80 -5.42
CA GLN A 4 56.96 -53.24 -6.74
C GLN A 4 55.72 -52.98 -7.65
N GLN A 5 55.87 -52.26 -8.76
CA GLN A 5 56.02 -52.81 -10.13
C GLN A 5 54.66 -53.15 -10.77
N ASN A 6 54.37 -52.91 -12.04
CA ASN A 6 55.13 -52.68 -13.29
C ASN A 6 54.03 -52.32 -14.34
N GLN A 7 54.21 -51.72 -15.52
CA GLN A 7 55.37 -51.47 -16.37
C GLN A 7 54.95 -50.57 -17.56
N ARG A 8 55.87 -49.66 -17.97
CA ARG A 8 56.29 -49.21 -19.33
C ARG A 8 55.25 -48.73 -20.38
N TRP A 9 55.25 -47.47 -20.89
CA TRP A 9 56.25 -46.67 -21.69
C TRP A 9 56.30 -47.02 -23.22
N PRO A 10 56.64 -46.09 -24.16
CA PRO A 10 55.83 -44.97 -24.70
C PRO A 10 55.98 -44.78 -26.25
N SER A 11 55.53 -43.62 -26.75
CA SER A 11 55.91 -42.85 -27.97
C SER A 11 55.31 -43.17 -29.36
N SER A 12 54.48 -42.21 -29.82
CA SER A 12 54.33 -41.55 -31.14
C SER A 12 54.70 -42.27 -32.45
N ALA A 13 53.74 -42.32 -33.39
CA ALA A 13 53.75 -41.66 -34.71
C ALA A 13 52.55 -42.13 -35.57
N ALA A 14 52.14 -41.32 -36.54
CA ALA A 14 50.86 -41.32 -37.26
C ALA A 14 50.73 -42.33 -38.43
N GLU A 15 49.49 -42.71 -38.79
CA GLU A 15 48.81 -42.45 -40.10
C GLU A 15 47.72 -43.50 -40.51
N ASP A 16 46.57 -42.92 -40.89
CA ASP A 16 45.54 -43.24 -41.92
C ASP A 16 44.68 -44.54 -41.98
N LYS A 17 43.37 -44.33 -41.73
CA LYS A 17 42.10 -44.75 -42.41
C LYS A 17 41.75 -46.20 -42.77
N GLN A 18 40.53 -46.62 -42.36
CA GLN A 18 39.47 -47.20 -43.22
C GLN A 18 38.06 -47.21 -42.57
N HIS A 19 37.01 -47.08 -43.40
CA HIS A 19 35.58 -46.81 -43.09
C HIS A 19 34.70 -48.03 -42.67
N PRO A 20 33.47 -47.81 -42.12
CA PRO A 20 32.68 -48.81 -41.36
C PRO A 20 31.51 -49.47 -42.14
N PRO A 21 30.85 -50.53 -41.60
CA PRO A 21 29.63 -51.10 -42.19
C PRO A 21 28.31 -50.68 -41.50
N LYS A 22 27.23 -50.65 -42.31
CA LYS A 22 25.86 -50.13 -42.10
C LYS A 22 24.93 -50.99 -41.20
N ARG A 23 23.87 -50.37 -40.65
CA ARG A 23 22.61 -51.04 -40.20
C ARG A 23 21.31 -50.31 -40.67
N ARG A 24 20.18 -51.06 -40.64
CA ARG A 24 18.93 -51.03 -41.46
C ARG A 24 17.85 -49.95 -41.16
N LYS A 25 17.01 -49.65 -42.17
CA LYS A 25 15.85 -48.70 -42.22
C LYS A 25 14.59 -49.18 -41.48
N ILE A 26 13.86 -48.26 -40.82
CA ILE A 26 12.54 -48.47 -40.18
C ILE A 26 11.40 -47.81 -41.01
N ARG A 27 10.14 -48.25 -40.82
CA ARG A 27 8.92 -47.82 -41.56
C ARG A 27 8.30 -46.53 -41.00
N LYS A 28 7.93 -45.59 -41.88
CA LYS A 28 7.23 -44.33 -41.53
C LYS A 28 5.83 -44.58 -40.95
N GLY A 29 5.51 -43.96 -39.81
CA GLY A 29 4.18 -43.93 -39.20
C GLY A 29 4.11 -44.35 -37.73
N THR A 30 5.17 -44.95 -37.19
CA THR A 30 5.18 -45.46 -35.81
C THR A 30 5.91 -44.58 -34.79
N LEU A 31 6.62 -43.53 -35.21
CA LEU A 31 7.13 -42.45 -34.35
C LEU A 31 6.98 -41.10 -35.08
N SER A 32 6.54 -40.06 -34.35
CA SER A 32 6.34 -38.69 -34.89
C SER A 32 7.65 -38.06 -35.38
N CYS A 33 7.68 -36.96 -36.14
CA CYS A 33 8.95 -36.23 -36.36
C CYS A 33 9.31 -35.39 -35.11
N TRP A 34 10.55 -34.92 -34.96
CA TRP A 34 10.98 -34.18 -33.75
C TRP A 34 10.15 -32.93 -33.45
N GLU A 35 9.75 -32.19 -34.48
CA GLU A 35 8.88 -31.03 -34.29
C GLU A 35 7.46 -31.41 -33.90
N CYS A 36 6.87 -32.44 -34.51
CA CYS A 36 5.58 -32.96 -34.06
C CYS A 36 5.67 -33.55 -32.65
N LYS A 37 6.80 -34.16 -32.25
CA LYS A 37 7.03 -34.69 -30.90
C LYS A 37 7.16 -33.57 -29.86
N ARG A 38 7.97 -32.54 -30.10
CA ARG A 38 8.08 -31.35 -29.22
C ARG A 38 6.72 -30.71 -29.00
N ARG A 39 5.92 -30.64 -30.06
CA ARG A 39 4.57 -30.06 -30.02
C ARG A 39 3.50 -31.05 -29.57
N LYS A 40 3.87 -32.27 -29.20
CA LYS A 40 2.97 -33.38 -28.80
C LYS A 40 1.79 -33.62 -29.78
N THR A 41 2.01 -33.45 -31.08
CA THR A 41 1.00 -33.67 -32.15
C THR A 41 1.34 -34.89 -33.02
N ARG A 42 0.31 -35.49 -33.65
CA ARG A 42 0.49 -36.69 -34.50
C ARG A 42 1.14 -36.30 -35.82
N CYS A 43 2.19 -37.03 -36.20
CA CYS A 43 2.88 -36.83 -37.47
C CYS A 43 2.18 -37.62 -38.57
N SER A 44 1.43 -36.94 -39.43
CA SER A 44 0.74 -37.53 -40.58
C SER A 44 1.37 -37.08 -41.90
N TYR A 45 1.34 -37.95 -42.90
CA TYR A 45 1.81 -37.65 -44.25
C TYR A 45 0.66 -37.90 -45.22
N ALA A 46 0.37 -36.92 -46.08
CA ALA A 46 -0.64 -37.08 -47.12
C ALA A 46 -0.36 -38.26 -48.08
N ALA A 47 0.91 -38.66 -48.25
CA ALA A 47 1.31 -39.89 -48.95
C ALA A 47 2.64 -40.44 -48.39
N PRO A 48 2.88 -41.77 -48.40
CA PRO A 48 4.10 -42.38 -47.82
C PRO A 48 5.42 -41.88 -48.43
N SER A 49 5.38 -41.44 -49.69
CA SER A 49 6.51 -40.88 -50.44
C SER A 49 6.90 -39.46 -50.00
N ASN A 50 6.02 -38.73 -49.30
CA ASN A 50 6.31 -37.36 -48.87
C ASN A 50 7.41 -37.34 -47.80
N LYS A 51 8.39 -36.45 -48.00
CA LYS A 51 9.54 -36.29 -47.09
C LYS A 51 9.23 -35.41 -45.88
N LYS A 52 8.22 -34.53 -45.96
CA LYS A 52 7.75 -33.68 -44.86
C LYS A 52 6.33 -34.07 -44.45
N CYS A 53 6.06 -34.14 -43.14
CA CYS A 53 4.73 -34.38 -42.62
C CYS A 53 3.87 -33.13 -42.81
N ASP A 54 2.55 -33.31 -42.83
CA ASP A 54 1.63 -32.22 -43.14
C ASP A 54 1.68 -31.11 -42.08
N GLY A 55 1.91 -31.47 -40.81
CA GLY A 55 2.05 -30.54 -39.70
C GLY A 55 3.30 -29.63 -39.77
N CYS A 56 4.43 -30.15 -40.27
CA CYS A 56 5.62 -29.33 -40.50
C CYS A 56 5.53 -28.56 -41.83
N ARG A 57 4.89 -29.14 -42.85
CA ARG A 57 4.71 -28.50 -44.15
C ARG A 57 3.82 -27.26 -44.06
N SER A 58 2.70 -27.34 -43.33
CA SER A 58 1.79 -26.20 -43.15
C SER A 58 2.45 -25.02 -42.42
N ARG A 59 3.41 -25.32 -41.53
CA ARG A 59 4.10 -24.32 -40.69
C ARG A 59 5.48 -23.92 -41.22
N ARG A 60 5.83 -24.38 -42.42
CA ARG A 60 7.12 -24.14 -43.09
C ARG A 60 8.35 -24.47 -42.23
N THR A 61 8.26 -25.46 -41.34
CA THR A 61 9.38 -25.92 -40.51
C THR A 61 10.04 -27.21 -41.05
N LYS A 62 11.30 -27.47 -40.70
CA LYS A 62 12.03 -28.68 -41.13
C LYS A 62 11.44 -29.92 -40.43
N CYS A 63 11.10 -30.96 -41.18
CA CYS A 63 10.47 -32.18 -40.66
C CYS A 63 11.51 -33.28 -40.52
N ILE A 64 12.06 -33.47 -39.32
CA ILE A 64 13.21 -34.33 -39.09
C ILE A 64 12.77 -35.67 -38.46
N SER A 65 13.14 -36.79 -39.09
CA SER A 65 12.82 -38.16 -38.63
C SER A 65 13.57 -38.48 -37.34
N GLN A 66 12.98 -39.25 -36.42
CA GLN A 66 13.61 -39.61 -35.13
C GLN A 66 14.70 -40.72 -35.25
N GLU A 67 15.34 -40.89 -36.41
CA GLU A 67 16.24 -42.04 -36.72
C GLU A 67 17.78 -41.76 -36.68
N PHE A 68 18.32 -40.55 -36.41
CA PHE A 68 19.80 -40.30 -36.20
C PHE A 68 20.08 -39.41 -34.95
N ARG A 69 21.32 -39.22 -34.40
CA ARG A 69 21.69 -38.43 -33.15
C ARG A 69 22.45 -37.09 -33.48
N ASP A 70 22.30 -36.03 -32.65
CA ASP A 70 22.83 -34.65 -32.86
C ASP A 70 24.30 -34.59 -32.36
N GLU A 71 25.29 -34.34 -33.23
CA GLU A 71 26.70 -34.06 -32.88
C GLU A 71 27.33 -32.94 -33.74
N ALA A 72 28.17 -32.13 -33.07
CA ALA A 72 29.19 -31.15 -33.50
C ALA A 72 28.86 -29.63 -33.47
N ASP A 73 29.15 -29.02 -32.31
CA ASP A 73 30.05 -27.86 -32.25
C ASP A 73 31.44 -28.37 -32.71
N ASP A 74 31.76 -28.11 -33.97
CA ASP A 74 33.09 -27.69 -34.42
C ASP A 74 32.90 -26.90 -35.72
N ARG A 75 33.61 -25.78 -35.83
CA ARG A 75 33.29 -24.64 -36.71
C ARG A 75 33.19 -25.00 -38.21
N VAL A 76 32.26 -24.27 -38.85
CA VAL A 76 32.04 -23.97 -40.28
C VAL A 76 31.03 -24.86 -41.02
N ASP A 77 29.94 -24.18 -41.43
CA ASP A 77 28.98 -24.48 -42.50
C ASP A 77 28.11 -25.75 -42.45
N HIS A 78 26.79 -25.47 -42.50
CA HIS A 78 25.70 -26.26 -43.09
C HIS A 78 25.23 -27.59 -42.44
N GLU A 79 23.97 -27.51 -41.96
CA GLU A 79 22.88 -28.48 -42.11
C GLU A 79 22.76 -29.76 -41.22
N GLU A 80 21.62 -29.80 -40.52
CA GLU A 80 20.73 -30.95 -40.20
C GLU A 80 21.02 -31.87 -38.98
N SER A 81 20.18 -31.67 -37.94
CA SER A 81 19.85 -32.59 -36.82
C SER A 81 19.30 -33.95 -37.26
N PRO A 82 19.40 -35.06 -36.49
CA PRO A 82 18.32 -35.53 -35.58
C PRO A 82 18.82 -36.17 -34.27
N THR A 83 17.93 -36.73 -33.45
CA THR A 83 18.13 -37.29 -32.08
C THR A 83 18.00 -38.84 -31.90
N VAL A 84 18.62 -39.45 -30.87
CA VAL A 84 18.43 -40.89 -30.46
C VAL A 84 17.48 -41.07 -29.27
N GLN A 85 16.69 -42.16 -29.29
CA GLN A 85 16.07 -42.83 -28.12
C GLN A 85 16.96 -44.00 -27.64
N LEU A 86 17.40 -44.06 -26.38
CA LEU A 86 16.74 -44.61 -25.17
C LEU A 86 16.57 -46.15 -25.15
N THR A 87 17.28 -46.79 -24.21
CA THR A 87 16.94 -48.09 -23.59
C THR A 87 17.13 -48.02 -22.07
N ARG A 88 16.12 -48.53 -21.33
CA ARG A 88 16.07 -48.78 -19.87
C ARG A 88 16.90 -50.05 -19.54
N HIS A 89 17.41 -50.32 -18.33
CA HIS A 89 16.73 -50.41 -17.03
C HIS A 89 17.76 -50.56 -15.87
N SER A 90 17.27 -50.25 -14.65
CA SER A 90 17.61 -50.77 -13.30
C SER A 90 19.03 -50.54 -12.75
N ASP A 91 19.17 -49.64 -11.78
CA ASP A 91 19.27 -49.99 -10.35
C ASP A 91 19.54 -48.75 -9.46
N ASN A 92 18.90 -48.77 -8.28
CA ASN A 92 19.26 -48.21 -6.98
C ASN A 92 19.95 -46.85 -6.81
N ASN A 93 19.30 -46.02 -5.97
CA ASN A 93 19.87 -45.06 -5.01
C ASN A 93 21.06 -44.21 -5.48
N ALA A 94 20.76 -43.05 -6.06
CA ALA A 94 21.57 -41.86 -5.89
C ALA A 94 20.72 -40.60 -6.14
N SER A 95 20.56 -39.82 -5.08
CA SER A 95 20.19 -38.41 -5.01
C SER A 95 20.33 -37.63 -6.34
N ILE A 96 19.21 -37.43 -7.05
CA ILE A 96 19.13 -36.50 -8.18
C ILE A 96 18.93 -35.09 -7.63
N GLN A 97 20.00 -34.31 -7.70
CA GLN A 97 20.00 -32.87 -7.51
C GLN A 97 19.08 -32.20 -8.52
N TYR A 98 18.09 -31.49 -8.01
CA TYR A 98 17.26 -30.57 -8.77
C TYR A 98 18.15 -29.38 -9.19
N GLN A 99 18.49 -29.28 -10.48
CA GLN A 99 18.96 -28.02 -11.08
C GLN A 99 17.76 -27.34 -11.72
N PRO A 100 17.32 -26.16 -11.25
CA PRO A 100 16.40 -25.33 -12.00
C PRO A 100 17.13 -24.75 -13.21
N ASP A 101 16.65 -25.05 -14.43
CA ASP A 101 17.10 -24.39 -15.65
C ASP A 101 16.63 -22.93 -15.62
N GLN A 102 17.59 -22.05 -15.33
CA GLN A 102 17.53 -20.62 -15.57
C GLN A 102 17.30 -20.36 -17.06
N GLU A 103 16.21 -19.66 -17.39
CA GLU A 103 16.19 -18.85 -18.60
C GLU A 103 17.35 -17.85 -18.52
N ARG A 104 18.35 -18.03 -19.39
CA ARG A 104 19.49 -17.13 -19.50
C ARG A 104 19.02 -15.76 -20.01
N ILE A 105 18.76 -14.86 -19.07
CA ILE A 105 19.30 -13.51 -19.15
C ILE A 105 20.79 -13.69 -19.48
N THR A 106 21.29 -13.02 -20.51
CA THR A 106 22.71 -13.05 -20.84
C THR A 106 23.52 -12.83 -19.56
N LEU A 107 24.27 -13.85 -19.13
CA LEU A 107 25.01 -13.90 -17.87
C LEU A 107 25.79 -12.59 -17.55
N PRO A 108 26.34 -11.85 -18.54
CA PRO A 108 26.96 -10.54 -18.30
C PRO A 108 26.01 -9.43 -17.83
N ALA A 109 24.77 -9.38 -18.32
CA ALA A 109 23.82 -8.30 -18.00
C ALA A 109 23.23 -8.42 -16.58
N LEU A 110 22.95 -9.65 -16.13
CA LEU A 110 22.53 -9.91 -14.74
C LEU A 110 23.70 -9.68 -13.77
N THR A 111 24.92 -10.11 -14.14
CA THR A 111 26.12 -9.85 -13.35
C THR A 111 26.38 -8.35 -13.21
N ASN A 112 26.26 -7.57 -14.29
CA ASN A 112 26.40 -6.11 -14.23
C ASN A 112 25.38 -5.43 -13.30
N ARG A 113 24.11 -5.89 -13.29
CA ARG A 113 23.07 -5.36 -12.41
C ARG A 113 23.32 -5.73 -10.94
N LEU A 114 23.78 -6.94 -10.66
CA LEU A 114 24.14 -7.37 -9.30
C LEU A 114 25.37 -6.62 -8.80
N ASP A 115 26.38 -6.43 -9.65
CA ASP A 115 27.60 -5.68 -9.33
C ASP A 115 27.28 -4.20 -9.04
N GLU A 116 26.34 -3.59 -9.76
CA GLU A 116 25.86 -2.23 -9.50
C GLU A 116 25.20 -2.11 -8.12
N ILE A 117 24.27 -3.03 -7.79
CA ILE A 117 23.62 -3.06 -6.49
C ILE A 117 24.64 -3.29 -5.38
N SER A 118 25.55 -4.26 -5.54
CA SER A 118 26.65 -4.52 -4.60
C SER A 118 27.53 -3.29 -4.41
N GLY A 119 27.84 -2.55 -5.49
CA GLY A 119 28.61 -1.31 -5.43
C GLY A 119 27.89 -0.17 -4.70
N ILE A 120 26.57 -0.06 -4.82
CA ILE A 120 25.77 0.91 -4.03
C ILE A 120 25.77 0.52 -2.56
N LEU A 121 25.53 -0.76 -2.23
CA LEU A 121 25.48 -1.25 -0.85
C LEU A 121 26.84 -1.11 -0.15
N LEU A 122 27.94 -1.42 -0.83
CA LEU A 122 29.29 -1.29 -0.25
C LEU A 122 29.68 0.17 0.04
N ARG A 123 29.25 1.12 -0.79
CA ARG A 123 29.47 2.55 -0.54
C ARG A 123 28.74 3.08 0.70
N LYS A 124 27.77 2.33 1.22
CA LYS A 124 27.06 2.66 2.46
C LYS A 124 27.68 2.02 3.70
N TRP A 125 28.62 1.10 3.54
CA TRP A 125 29.37 0.56 4.68
C TRP A 125 30.27 1.65 5.28
N PRO A 126 30.28 1.86 6.61
CA PRO A 126 31.14 2.87 7.23
C PRO A 126 32.62 2.60 6.97
N ASP A 127 33.43 3.65 6.99
CA ASP A 127 34.88 3.47 6.94
C ASP A 127 35.40 2.81 8.24
N GLN A 128 36.67 2.40 8.23
CA GLN A 128 37.24 1.67 9.36
C GLN A 128 37.28 2.51 10.64
N HIS A 129 37.43 3.83 10.54
CA HIS A 129 37.48 4.72 11.70
C HIS A 129 36.11 4.80 12.38
N ASP A 130 35.07 5.07 11.60
CA ASP A 130 33.68 5.09 12.07
C ASP A 130 33.27 3.72 12.62
N LEU A 131 33.66 2.63 11.95
CA LEU A 131 33.38 1.28 12.40
C LEU A 131 34.08 0.96 13.74
N ASP A 132 35.34 1.36 13.91
CA ASP A 132 36.07 1.17 15.17
C ASP A 132 35.44 1.99 16.32
N LEU A 133 34.94 3.19 16.05
CA LEU A 133 34.18 3.99 17.01
C LEU A 133 32.85 3.34 17.38
N ILE A 134 32.08 2.86 16.40
CA ILE A 134 30.82 2.15 16.62
C ILE A 134 31.04 0.89 17.47
N LEU A 135 32.03 0.07 17.10
CA LEU A 135 32.38 -1.17 17.80
C LEU A 135 33.02 -0.95 19.17
N SER A 136 33.39 0.29 19.53
CA SER A 136 33.89 0.62 20.87
C SER A 136 32.78 0.65 21.94
N ILE A 137 31.51 0.69 21.52
CA ILE A 137 30.36 0.68 22.41
C ILE A 137 29.89 -0.77 22.61
N PRO A 138 29.84 -1.30 23.84
CA PRO A 138 29.51 -2.70 24.10
C PRO A 138 27.99 -2.94 24.03
N VAL A 139 27.46 -3.15 22.83
CA VAL A 139 26.03 -3.46 22.57
C VAL A 139 25.85 -4.83 21.95
N ASP A 140 26.75 -5.73 22.31
CA ASP A 140 26.96 -7.05 21.71
C ASP A 140 25.69 -7.91 21.71
N ILE A 141 24.87 -7.77 22.76
CA ILE A 141 23.61 -8.49 22.90
C ILE A 141 22.60 -8.22 21.77
N SER A 142 22.59 -7.03 21.18
CA SER A 142 21.67 -6.67 20.08
C SER A 142 21.89 -7.53 18.83
N ILE A 143 23.15 -7.85 18.54
CA ILE A 143 23.54 -8.72 17.44
C ILE A 143 23.29 -10.19 17.74
N LEU A 144 23.40 -10.61 19.01
CA LEU A 144 23.12 -11.99 19.39
C LEU A 144 21.64 -12.36 19.16
N PHE A 145 20.72 -11.42 19.38
CA PHE A 145 19.30 -11.61 19.08
C PHE A 145 19.00 -11.80 17.58
N HIS A 146 19.85 -11.31 16.68
CA HIS A 146 19.74 -11.63 15.26
C HIS A 146 19.99 -13.12 14.99
N GLY A 147 20.93 -13.74 15.71
CA GLY A 147 21.23 -15.17 15.58
C GLY A 147 20.03 -16.08 15.84
N VAL A 148 19.15 -15.63 16.73
CA VAL A 148 17.92 -16.32 17.13
C VAL A 148 16.88 -16.36 15.99
N ILE A 149 17.06 -15.61 14.91
CA ILE A 149 16.21 -15.70 13.71
C ILE A 149 16.39 -17.04 12.98
N TYR A 150 17.57 -17.63 13.04
CA TYR A 150 17.95 -18.72 12.13
C TYR A 150 18.65 -19.91 12.80
N LYS A 151 18.91 -19.89 14.12
CA LYS A 151 19.38 -21.05 14.88
C LYS A 151 18.72 -21.20 16.25
N PRO A 152 18.55 -22.44 16.75
CA PRO A 152 18.06 -22.72 18.10
C PRO A 152 18.96 -22.18 19.21
N TYR A 153 18.37 -21.90 20.38
CA TYR A 153 19.07 -21.38 21.57
C TYR A 153 20.20 -22.28 22.06
N SER A 154 19.98 -23.60 21.99
CA SER A 154 20.97 -24.62 22.36
C SER A 154 22.34 -24.41 21.68
N THR A 155 22.37 -23.86 20.46
CA THR A 155 23.61 -23.62 19.71
C THR A 155 24.47 -22.49 20.28
N PHE A 156 23.86 -21.54 21.00
CA PHE A 156 24.56 -20.42 21.64
C PHE A 156 25.19 -20.84 22.98
N TYR A 157 24.64 -21.85 23.64
CA TYR A 157 25.17 -22.37 24.92
C TYR A 157 26.28 -23.41 24.76
N SER A 158 26.39 -24.06 23.59
CA SER A 158 27.29 -25.19 23.37
C SER A 158 28.56 -24.89 22.55
N LYS A 159 28.68 -23.70 21.92
CA LYS A 159 29.80 -23.32 21.04
C LYS A 159 30.37 -21.95 21.43
N HIS A 160 31.63 -21.71 21.08
CA HIS A 160 32.22 -20.37 21.14
C HIS A 160 31.36 -19.41 20.30
N MET A 161 30.78 -18.40 20.95
CA MET A 161 29.96 -17.38 20.28
C MET A 161 30.87 -16.47 19.46
N GLU A 162 30.52 -16.24 18.19
CA GLU A 162 31.22 -15.26 17.35
C GLU A 162 31.09 -13.88 17.99
N SER A 163 32.21 -13.16 18.12
CA SER A 163 32.19 -11.80 18.63
C SER A 163 31.49 -10.87 17.63
N PRO A 164 30.84 -9.77 18.08
CA PRO A 164 30.21 -8.81 17.16
C PRO A 164 31.18 -8.21 16.14
N LYS A 165 32.46 -8.09 16.49
CA LYS A 165 33.54 -7.71 15.57
C LYS A 165 33.79 -8.76 14.47
N GLU A 166 33.57 -10.05 14.73
CA GLU A 166 33.59 -11.11 13.73
C GLU A 166 32.31 -11.13 12.88
N MET A 167 31.16 -10.81 13.49
CA MET A 167 29.86 -10.77 12.81
C MET A 167 29.68 -9.53 11.91
N LEU A 168 30.30 -8.39 12.25
CA LEU A 168 30.27 -7.12 11.51
C LEU A 168 31.47 -6.97 10.58
N GLN A 169 31.67 -7.95 9.71
CA GLN A 169 32.67 -7.90 8.65
C GLN A 169 32.02 -8.03 7.29
N LEU A 170 32.47 -7.23 6.33
CA LEU A 170 32.07 -7.36 4.94
C LEU A 170 32.44 -8.76 4.39
N PRO A 171 31.69 -9.30 3.42
CA PRO A 171 32.04 -10.56 2.79
C PRO A 171 33.45 -10.50 2.15
N PRO A 172 34.26 -11.58 2.23
CA PRO A 172 35.65 -11.59 1.73
C PRO A 172 35.79 -11.26 0.23
N GLN A 173 34.72 -11.45 -0.54
CA GLN A 173 34.67 -11.23 -1.98
C GLN A 173 34.48 -9.75 -2.35
N GLY A 174 34.28 -8.85 -1.37
CA GLY A 174 34.15 -7.41 -1.57
C GLY A 174 33.08 -7.06 -2.61
N ALA A 175 33.46 -6.28 -3.64
CA ALA A 175 32.58 -5.86 -4.74
C ALA A 175 32.00 -7.02 -5.59
N LYS A 176 32.60 -8.21 -5.53
CA LYS A 176 32.11 -9.41 -6.22
C LYS A 176 31.16 -10.26 -5.36
N ALA A 177 30.90 -9.84 -4.12
CA ALA A 177 29.94 -10.51 -3.25
C ALA A 177 28.52 -10.25 -3.74
N HIS A 178 27.63 -11.22 -3.55
CA HIS A 178 26.22 -11.09 -3.90
C HIS A 178 25.55 -9.98 -3.05
N PRO A 179 24.66 -9.13 -3.62
CA PRO A 179 24.03 -8.01 -2.92
C PRO A 179 23.39 -8.38 -1.58
N VAL A 180 22.70 -9.53 -1.53
CA VAL A 180 22.04 -10.06 -0.32
C VAL A 180 23.03 -10.28 0.83
N LEU A 181 24.25 -10.75 0.53
CA LEU A 181 25.26 -11.00 1.56
C LEU A 181 25.80 -9.70 2.17
N ILE A 182 25.88 -8.63 1.36
CA ILE A 182 26.25 -7.29 1.81
C ILE A 182 25.09 -6.67 2.59
N ALA A 183 23.86 -6.75 2.06
CA ALA A 183 22.65 -6.27 2.71
C ALA A 183 22.44 -6.87 4.10
N ARG A 184 22.68 -8.17 4.27
CA ARG A 184 22.68 -8.85 5.57
C ARG A 184 23.62 -8.17 6.57
N ARG A 185 24.83 -7.80 6.15
CA ARG A 185 25.81 -7.12 7.02
C ARG A 185 25.37 -5.69 7.36
N LEU A 186 24.80 -4.96 6.39
CA LEU A 186 24.27 -3.61 6.62
C LEU A 186 23.08 -3.62 7.61
N LEU A 187 22.18 -4.61 7.49
CA LEU A 187 21.08 -4.80 8.43
C LEU A 187 21.55 -5.18 9.83
N LEU A 188 22.55 -6.08 9.93
CA LEU A 188 23.21 -6.41 11.19
C LEU A 188 23.81 -5.17 11.87
N LEU A 189 24.51 -4.34 11.09
CA LEU A 189 25.06 -3.08 11.58
C LEU A 189 23.97 -2.11 12.02
N ALA A 190 22.87 -1.99 11.27
CA ALA A 190 21.74 -1.17 11.66
C ALA A 190 21.10 -1.64 12.97
N THR A 191 20.94 -2.96 13.17
CA THR A 191 20.44 -3.50 14.45
C THR A 191 21.41 -3.30 15.60
N TYR A 192 22.72 -3.31 15.34
CA TYR A 192 23.74 -2.98 16.34
C TYR A 192 23.66 -1.51 16.77
N LEU A 193 23.58 -0.59 15.80
CA LEU A 193 23.39 0.84 16.05
C LEU A 193 22.09 1.13 16.80
N GLN A 194 21.02 0.38 16.52
CA GLN A 194 19.75 0.46 17.24
C GLN A 194 19.91 0.07 18.72
N GLY A 195 20.89 -0.77 19.04
CA GLY A 195 21.22 -1.21 20.40
C GLY A 195 21.91 -0.16 21.28
N ILE A 196 22.34 0.98 20.73
CA ILE A 196 23.17 1.97 21.43
C ILE A 196 22.36 2.77 22.46
N PRO A 197 22.71 2.68 23.76
CA PRO A 197 22.06 3.48 24.80
C PRO A 197 22.30 4.98 24.57
N PRO A 198 21.30 5.85 24.78
CA PRO A 198 21.45 7.31 24.67
C PRO A 198 22.58 7.87 25.53
N SER A 199 22.83 7.28 26.71
CA SER A 199 23.93 7.66 27.60
C SER A 199 25.33 7.41 27.02
N SER A 200 25.44 6.52 26.04
CA SER A 200 26.69 6.21 25.34
C SER A 200 26.82 6.93 23.99
N ALA A 201 25.78 7.66 23.55
CA ALA A 201 25.76 8.33 22.26
C ALA A 201 26.86 9.40 22.12
N SER A 202 27.24 10.08 23.20
CA SER A 202 28.33 11.08 23.19
C SER A 202 29.70 10.49 22.87
N LYS A 203 29.88 9.16 23.01
CA LYS A 203 31.12 8.48 22.58
C LYS A 203 31.25 8.40 21.05
N LEU A 204 30.18 8.73 20.33
CA LEU A 204 30.11 8.72 18.86
C LEU A 204 30.19 10.11 18.24
N ASP A 205 30.47 11.16 19.02
CA ASP A 205 30.54 12.55 18.52
C ASP A 205 31.64 12.73 17.44
N GLY A 206 32.57 11.79 17.30
CA GLY A 206 33.61 11.77 16.27
C GLY A 206 33.22 11.10 14.95
N LEU A 207 31.99 10.57 14.81
CA LEU A 207 31.53 9.94 13.57
C LEU A 207 31.36 10.96 12.44
N SER A 208 31.54 10.50 11.20
CA SER A 208 31.31 11.32 9.99
C SER A 208 29.86 11.82 9.84
N SER A 209 28.89 11.16 10.49
CA SER A 209 27.46 11.49 10.48
C SER A 209 26.80 10.97 11.75
N ASP A 210 25.65 11.53 12.11
CA ASP A 210 24.87 11.05 13.25
C ASP A 210 24.55 9.55 13.10
N TYR A 211 24.81 8.76 14.14
CA TYR A 211 24.69 7.30 14.08
C TYR A 211 23.26 6.84 13.79
N ARG A 212 22.24 7.64 14.16
CA ARG A 212 20.84 7.37 13.82
C ARG A 212 20.57 7.59 12.34
N ALA A 213 21.18 8.61 11.73
CA ALA A 213 21.12 8.84 10.29
C ALA A 213 21.82 7.72 9.51
N ILE A 214 22.97 7.23 9.99
CA ILE A 214 23.65 6.06 9.43
C ILE A 214 22.70 4.85 9.49
N MET A 215 22.18 4.52 10.67
CA MET A 215 21.24 3.43 10.87
C MET A 215 20.03 3.47 9.93
N CYS A 216 19.34 4.61 9.81
CA CYS A 216 18.20 4.77 8.89
C CYS A 216 18.60 4.61 7.42
N CYS A 217 19.73 5.21 7.02
CA CYS A 217 20.26 5.11 5.66
C CYS A 217 20.56 3.65 5.26
N LEU A 218 21.14 2.87 6.18
CA LEU A 218 21.45 1.45 5.98
C LEU A 218 20.19 0.61 5.75
N VAL A 219 19.15 0.82 6.55
CA VAL A 219 17.88 0.07 6.38
C VAL A 219 17.16 0.52 5.11
N ASP A 220 17.08 1.83 4.84
CA ASP A 220 16.37 2.36 3.67
C ASP A 220 16.98 1.88 2.35
N VAL A 221 18.31 1.83 2.25
CA VAL A 221 18.98 1.36 1.03
C VAL A 221 18.75 -0.14 0.82
N VAL A 222 18.81 -0.94 1.89
CA VAL A 222 18.55 -2.39 1.82
C VAL A 222 17.08 -2.65 1.49
N SER A 223 16.15 -1.89 2.08
CA SER A 223 14.72 -1.98 1.85
C SER A 223 14.36 -1.77 0.38
N LYS A 224 14.93 -0.71 -0.22
CA LYS A 224 14.68 -0.33 -1.62
C LYS A 224 15.32 -1.28 -2.63
N LEU A 225 16.54 -1.74 -2.37
CA LEU A 225 17.32 -2.46 -3.38
C LEU A 225 17.24 -3.99 -3.25
N VAL A 226 17.01 -4.53 -2.04
CA VAL A 226 17.12 -5.96 -1.77
C VAL A 226 15.83 -6.56 -1.25
N THR A 227 15.31 -6.18 -0.09
CA THR A 227 14.16 -6.87 0.54
C THR A 227 12.80 -6.58 -0.11
N SER A 228 12.73 -5.55 -0.95
CA SER A 228 11.58 -5.29 -1.85
C SER A 228 11.75 -5.89 -3.25
N ASN A 229 12.87 -6.57 -3.51
CA ASN A 229 13.15 -7.21 -4.80
C ASN A 229 12.98 -8.74 -4.68
N ASP A 230 11.90 -9.25 -5.27
CA ASP A 230 11.55 -10.67 -5.21
C ASP A 230 12.62 -11.59 -5.86
N GLU A 231 13.38 -11.07 -6.83
CA GLU A 231 14.48 -11.83 -7.47
C GLU A 231 15.67 -12.05 -6.52
N LEU A 232 15.93 -11.11 -5.61
CA LEU A 232 17.05 -11.16 -4.66
C LEU A 232 16.70 -11.89 -3.36
N THR A 233 15.43 -11.96 -3.00
CA THR A 233 14.99 -12.53 -1.72
C THR A 233 14.71 -14.03 -1.77
N ASN A 234 14.79 -14.66 -2.96
CA ASN A 234 14.53 -16.08 -3.18
C ASN A 234 15.67 -17.02 -2.69
N SER A 235 16.13 -16.83 -1.46
CA SER A 235 17.16 -17.63 -0.78
C SER A 235 17.01 -17.60 0.74
N LEU A 236 17.69 -18.49 1.47
CA LEU A 236 17.68 -18.46 2.94
C LEU A 236 18.31 -17.17 3.48
N GLU A 237 19.37 -16.66 2.84
CA GLU A 237 19.97 -15.37 3.19
C GLU A 237 19.04 -14.18 2.84
N GLY A 238 18.22 -14.32 1.80
CA GLY A 238 17.19 -13.35 1.45
C GLY A 238 16.07 -13.27 2.49
N ILE A 239 15.56 -14.42 2.94
CA ILE A 239 14.59 -14.50 4.04
C ILE A 239 15.18 -13.91 5.32
N GLU A 240 16.44 -14.24 5.64
CA GLU A 240 17.14 -13.66 6.77
C GLU A 240 17.16 -12.13 6.70
N CYS A 241 17.45 -11.52 5.53
CA CYS A 241 17.40 -10.06 5.37
C CYS A 241 16.00 -9.49 5.65
N ILE A 242 14.94 -10.12 5.13
CA ILE A 242 13.56 -9.67 5.36
C ILE A 242 13.19 -9.78 6.85
N MET A 243 13.55 -10.88 7.51
CA MET A 243 13.29 -11.08 8.94
C MET A 243 14.07 -10.09 9.81
N THR A 244 15.29 -9.73 9.43
CA THR A 244 16.08 -8.73 10.15
C THR A 244 15.52 -7.32 9.96
N GLU A 245 15.04 -6.97 8.78
CA GLU A 245 14.32 -5.71 8.57
C GLU A 245 13.00 -5.68 9.37
N SER A 246 12.26 -6.79 9.40
CA SER A 246 11.07 -6.95 10.25
C SER A 246 11.40 -6.73 11.73
N MET A 247 12.48 -7.33 12.21
CA MET A 247 12.99 -7.13 13.58
C MET A 247 13.35 -5.66 13.83
N TYR A 248 14.06 -5.00 12.92
CA TYR A 248 14.40 -3.58 13.04
C TYR A 248 13.16 -2.68 13.12
N LEU A 249 12.14 -2.96 12.30
CA LEU A 249 10.87 -2.22 12.29
C LEU A 249 10.09 -2.44 13.58
N ASN A 250 10.03 -3.69 14.05
CA ASN A 250 9.43 -4.04 15.34
C ASN A 250 10.13 -3.30 16.49
N ASN A 251 11.45 -3.31 16.45
CA ASN A 251 12.30 -2.63 17.41
C ASN A 251 12.18 -1.09 17.37
N SER A 252 11.78 -0.54 16.23
CA SER A 252 11.48 0.90 16.08
C SER A 252 10.04 1.26 16.46
N GLY A 253 9.22 0.29 16.91
CA GLY A 253 7.80 0.49 17.23
C GLY A 253 6.89 0.57 16.00
N ASN A 254 7.38 0.24 14.80
CA ASN A 254 6.61 0.24 13.56
C ASN A 254 6.02 -1.15 13.28
N LEU A 255 5.13 -1.59 14.19
CA LEU A 255 4.62 -2.96 14.25
C LEU A 255 3.86 -3.39 12.98
N ARG A 256 3.11 -2.49 12.33
CA ARG A 256 2.40 -2.79 11.08
C ARG A 256 3.36 -3.05 9.91
N ARG A 257 4.42 -2.24 9.76
CA ARG A 257 5.44 -2.48 8.73
C ARG A 257 6.22 -3.75 9.03
N ALA A 258 6.53 -4.02 10.30
CA ALA A 258 7.14 -5.28 10.71
C ALA A 258 6.26 -6.48 10.31
N TRP A 259 4.95 -6.42 10.56
CA TRP A 259 4.01 -7.47 10.17
C TRP A 259 3.96 -7.69 8.65
N MET A 260 3.96 -6.62 7.85
CA MET A 260 4.04 -6.74 6.39
C MET A 260 5.34 -7.40 5.91
N MET A 261 6.48 -7.04 6.50
CA MET A 261 7.76 -7.67 6.17
C MET A 261 7.76 -9.15 6.58
N ASN A 262 7.22 -9.47 7.75
CA ASN A 262 7.09 -10.86 8.20
C ASN A 262 6.16 -11.68 7.29
N ARG A 263 5.07 -11.09 6.79
CA ARG A 263 4.19 -11.69 5.78
C ARG A 263 4.91 -11.98 4.47
N ARG A 264 5.77 -11.06 4.02
CA ARG A 264 6.64 -11.29 2.85
C ARG A 264 7.60 -12.45 3.11
N ALA A 265 8.30 -12.47 4.24
CA ALA A 265 9.19 -13.57 4.61
C ALA A 265 8.45 -14.92 4.63
N MET A 266 7.22 -14.96 5.14
CA MET A 266 6.36 -16.15 5.14
C MET A 266 6.03 -16.63 3.72
N LEU A 267 5.61 -15.74 2.84
CA LEU A 267 5.31 -16.07 1.45
C LEU A 267 6.56 -16.58 0.72
N THR A 268 7.69 -15.90 0.88
CA THR A 268 8.98 -16.32 0.30
C THR A 268 9.41 -17.70 0.84
N ALA A 269 9.28 -17.93 2.15
CA ALA A 269 9.57 -19.23 2.77
C ALA A 269 8.62 -20.34 2.27
N GLN A 270 7.35 -20.03 2.04
CA GLN A 270 6.37 -20.96 1.49
C GLN A 270 6.70 -21.34 0.04
N LEU A 271 7.05 -20.36 -0.79
CA LEU A 271 7.50 -20.57 -2.18
C LEU A 271 8.77 -21.43 -2.24
N LEU A 272 9.65 -21.27 -1.25
CA LEU A 272 10.85 -22.09 -1.09
C LEU A 272 10.61 -23.46 -0.43
N GLY A 273 9.36 -23.76 -0.03
CA GLY A 273 8.96 -25.05 0.52
C GLY A 273 9.32 -25.27 2.00
N LEU A 274 9.71 -24.24 2.74
CA LEU A 274 10.12 -24.37 4.15
C LEU A 274 8.96 -24.84 5.05
N HIS A 275 7.72 -24.52 4.69
CA HIS A 275 6.50 -24.91 5.43
C HIS A 275 6.18 -26.41 5.39
N THR A 276 6.77 -27.18 4.46
CA THR A 276 6.51 -28.63 4.34
C THR A 276 7.53 -29.51 5.06
N GLY A 277 8.54 -28.91 5.71
CA GLY A 277 9.67 -29.59 6.33
C GLY A 277 10.76 -30.02 5.35
N THR A 278 12.00 -30.11 5.83
CA THR A 278 13.19 -30.42 5.01
C THR A 278 13.32 -31.91 4.62
N SER A 279 12.45 -32.40 3.73
CA SER A 279 12.55 -33.76 3.16
C SER A 279 13.18 -33.83 1.75
N GLY A 280 13.77 -32.74 1.23
CA GLY A 280 14.36 -32.73 -0.12
C GLY A 280 15.57 -31.79 -0.31
N PRO A 281 16.51 -32.09 -1.23
CA PRO A 281 17.72 -31.30 -1.44
C PRO A 281 17.44 -30.14 -2.39
N VAL A 282 17.00 -29.00 -1.87
CA VAL A 282 16.90 -27.77 -2.66
C VAL A 282 18.10 -26.86 -2.33
N ASN A 283 18.87 -26.46 -3.34
CA ASN A 283 19.94 -25.45 -3.24
C ASN A 283 19.29 -24.05 -3.08
N ILE A 284 18.88 -23.70 -1.85
CA ILE A 284 18.22 -22.42 -1.52
C ILE A 284 19.23 -21.38 -0.95
N THR A 285 20.51 -21.73 -0.85
CA THR A 285 21.55 -20.85 -0.26
C THR A 285 22.41 -20.20 -1.34
N ILE A 286 22.71 -18.91 -1.15
CA ILE A 286 23.65 -18.15 -1.98
C ILE A 286 25.09 -18.54 -1.63
N GLU A 287 25.41 -18.65 -0.33
CA GLU A 287 26.72 -19.10 0.15
C GLU A 287 26.62 -20.54 0.71
N PRO A 288 27.45 -21.50 0.23
CA PRO A 288 27.40 -22.88 0.72
C PRO A 288 27.55 -23.02 2.24
N LYS A 289 28.35 -22.15 2.88
CA LYS A 289 28.57 -22.12 4.33
C LYS A 289 27.31 -21.69 5.11
N SER A 290 26.35 -21.02 4.46
CA SER A 290 25.08 -20.65 5.10
C SER A 290 24.25 -21.87 5.50
N ARG A 291 24.46 -23.04 4.90
CA ARG A 291 23.76 -24.28 5.27
C ARG A 291 24.11 -24.78 6.67
N ASP A 292 25.36 -24.60 7.09
CA ASP A 292 25.80 -24.95 8.44
C ASP A 292 25.40 -23.85 9.45
N ARG A 293 24.94 -22.71 8.93
CA ARG A 293 24.56 -21.52 9.71
C ARG A 293 23.05 -21.33 9.85
N ILE A 294 22.22 -21.77 8.91
CA ILE A 294 20.78 -21.55 8.98
C ILE A 294 20.09 -22.90 9.14
N ASP A 295 19.28 -23.04 10.19
CA ASP A 295 18.34 -24.14 10.34
C ASP A 295 17.00 -23.72 9.69
N PRO A 296 16.61 -24.30 8.53
CA PRO A 296 15.42 -23.86 7.79
C PRO A 296 14.10 -24.16 8.52
N ASP A 297 14.02 -25.30 9.23
CA ASP A 297 12.82 -25.69 9.97
C ASP A 297 12.66 -24.78 11.20
N TYR A 298 13.77 -24.43 11.86
CA TYR A 298 13.76 -23.42 12.90
C TYR A 298 13.39 -22.04 12.36
N MET A 299 13.95 -21.61 11.22
CA MET A 299 13.61 -20.33 10.58
C MET A 299 12.12 -20.24 10.24
N TRP A 300 11.51 -21.31 9.72
CA TRP A 300 10.06 -21.36 9.49
C TRP A 300 9.27 -21.16 10.80
N PHE A 301 9.64 -21.88 11.86
CA PHE A 301 9.06 -21.68 13.19
C PHE A 301 9.18 -20.23 13.65
N ARG A 302 10.33 -19.56 13.45
CA ARG A 302 10.54 -18.15 13.81
C ARG A 302 9.63 -17.19 13.03
N ILE A 303 9.39 -17.45 11.75
CA ILE A 303 8.44 -16.67 10.94
C ILE A 303 7.02 -16.79 11.49
N VAL A 304 6.59 -18.02 11.81
CA VAL A 304 5.25 -18.27 12.39
C VAL A 304 5.10 -17.65 13.77
N LEU A 305 6.15 -17.75 14.61
CA LEU A 305 6.19 -17.11 15.93
C LEU A 305 6.03 -15.59 15.81
N SER A 306 6.84 -14.95 14.96
CA SER A 306 6.78 -13.51 14.74
C SER A 306 5.42 -13.09 14.19
N ASP A 307 4.84 -13.89 13.30
CA ASP A 307 3.52 -13.64 12.73
C ASP A 307 2.42 -13.62 13.79
N ARG A 308 2.36 -14.66 14.61
CA ARG A 308 1.34 -14.81 15.65
C ARG A 308 1.50 -13.74 16.73
N ALA A 309 2.72 -13.40 17.11
CA ALA A 309 2.99 -12.34 18.08
C ALA A 309 2.53 -10.96 17.58
N LEU A 310 2.91 -10.58 16.35
CA LEU A 310 2.48 -9.31 15.75
C LEU A 310 0.97 -9.28 15.48
N SER A 311 0.39 -10.39 15.03
CA SER A 311 -1.05 -10.51 14.77
C SER A 311 -1.88 -10.33 16.04
N LEU A 312 -1.45 -10.91 17.17
CA LEU A 312 -2.12 -10.74 18.46
C LEU A 312 -2.11 -9.30 18.94
N ILE A 313 -0.95 -8.64 18.85
CA ILE A 313 -0.81 -7.25 19.32
C ILE A 313 -1.56 -6.27 18.42
N LEU A 314 -1.64 -6.53 17.11
CA LEU A 314 -2.28 -5.65 16.14
C LEU A 314 -3.77 -5.96 15.90
N GLY A 315 -4.32 -7.05 16.44
CA GLY A 315 -5.69 -7.42 16.15
C GLY A 315 -5.91 -8.05 14.77
N LEU A 316 -4.85 -8.57 14.14
CA LEU A 316 -4.85 -9.05 12.76
C LEU A 316 -4.98 -10.58 12.68
N PRO A 317 -5.44 -11.14 11.56
CA PRO A 317 -5.44 -12.58 11.36
C PRO A 317 -4.00 -13.11 11.21
N GLN A 318 -3.74 -14.29 11.79
CA GLN A 318 -2.57 -15.10 11.42
C GLN A 318 -2.70 -15.56 9.95
N GLY A 319 -1.57 -15.85 9.31
CA GLY A 319 -1.55 -16.19 7.88
C GLY A 319 -0.69 -17.40 7.56
N SER A 320 -0.15 -18.07 8.56
CA SER A 320 0.17 -19.48 8.40
C SER A 320 -1.14 -20.29 8.39
N SER A 321 -1.18 -21.34 7.56
CA SER A 321 -2.10 -22.46 7.80
C SER A 321 -1.87 -23.01 9.21
N LEU A 322 -2.79 -23.83 9.73
CA LEU A 322 -2.81 -24.41 11.09
C LEU A 322 -1.60 -25.32 11.46
N ASP A 323 -0.41 -24.96 11.01
CA ASP A 323 0.84 -25.61 11.32
C ASP A 323 1.18 -25.37 12.79
N ASP A 324 0.76 -26.34 13.60
CA ASP A 324 1.11 -26.48 15.00
C ASP A 324 2.10 -27.66 15.18
N SER A 325 2.71 -28.13 14.08
CA SER A 325 3.55 -29.34 14.04
C SER A 325 4.82 -29.21 14.91
N PHE A 326 5.31 -27.98 15.09
CA PHE A 326 6.47 -27.67 15.91
C PHE A 326 6.25 -27.88 17.42
N ALA A 327 5.01 -28.06 17.89
CA ALA A 327 4.70 -28.44 19.27
C ALA A 327 4.19 -29.89 19.40
N SER A 328 4.35 -30.71 18.36
CA SER A 328 4.07 -32.15 18.48
C SER A 328 5.02 -32.81 19.50
N PRO A 329 4.61 -33.91 20.17
CA PRO A 329 5.46 -34.60 21.15
C PRO A 329 6.86 -34.93 20.58
N ASN A 330 6.92 -35.44 19.35
CA ASN A 330 8.17 -35.75 18.66
C ASN A 330 9.06 -34.51 18.43
N ALA A 331 8.48 -33.36 18.10
CA ALA A 331 9.22 -32.12 17.90
C ALA A 331 9.76 -31.54 19.22
N LEU A 332 9.03 -31.74 20.33
CA LEU A 332 9.41 -31.24 21.65
C LEU A 332 10.48 -32.12 22.33
N GLU A 333 10.53 -33.42 22.03
CA GLU A 333 11.51 -34.36 22.61
C GLU A 333 12.96 -33.88 22.44
N SER A 334 13.31 -33.38 21.24
CA SER A 334 14.65 -32.89 20.90
C SER A 334 14.99 -31.50 21.44
N CYS A 335 14.02 -30.76 21.98
CA CYS A 335 14.20 -29.37 22.41
C CYS A 335 14.62 -29.24 23.88
N MET A 336 15.40 -28.21 24.21
CA MET A 336 15.61 -27.82 25.61
C MET A 336 14.36 -27.16 26.21
N ALA A 337 14.25 -27.08 27.54
CA ALA A 337 13.05 -26.58 28.23
C ALA A 337 12.57 -25.21 27.70
N LEU A 338 13.50 -24.29 27.45
CA LEU A 338 13.23 -22.96 26.91
C LEU A 338 12.62 -22.99 25.49
N GLU A 339 13.13 -23.87 24.62
CA GLU A 339 12.60 -24.03 23.27
C GLU A 339 11.23 -24.73 23.28
N ARG A 340 10.99 -25.64 24.24
CA ARG A 340 9.70 -26.31 24.41
C ARG A 340 8.61 -25.31 24.78
N ILE A 341 8.87 -24.46 25.77
CA ILE A 341 7.89 -23.45 26.19
C ILE A 341 7.61 -22.45 25.06
N GLU A 342 8.61 -22.00 24.31
CA GLU A 342 8.44 -21.08 23.17
C GLU A 342 7.53 -21.67 22.07
N ARG A 343 7.73 -22.94 21.73
CA ARG A 343 6.91 -23.66 20.74
C ARG A 343 5.46 -23.83 21.20
N ILE A 344 5.24 -24.20 22.46
CA ILE A 344 3.90 -24.34 23.03
C ILE A 344 3.20 -22.98 23.11
N GLN A 345 3.90 -21.94 23.54
CA GLN A 345 3.38 -20.56 23.56
C GLN A 345 3.00 -20.07 22.15
N THR A 346 3.77 -20.45 21.13
CA THR A 346 3.46 -20.12 19.74
C THR A 346 2.17 -20.81 19.27
N VAL A 347 1.91 -22.06 19.68
CA VAL A 347 0.61 -22.73 19.45
C VAL A 347 -0.52 -22.06 20.24
N ALA A 348 -0.26 -21.70 21.50
CA ALA A 348 -1.23 -20.97 22.34
C ALA A 348 -1.65 -19.66 21.68
N ALA A 349 -0.70 -18.90 21.13
CA ALA A 349 -0.96 -17.67 20.40
C ALA A 349 -1.90 -17.90 19.20
N GLY A 350 -1.68 -18.96 18.43
CA GLY A 350 -2.56 -19.35 17.32
C GLY A 350 -3.95 -19.79 17.77
N LEU A 351 -4.07 -20.44 18.93
CA LEU A 351 -5.37 -20.79 19.54
C LEU A 351 -6.11 -19.55 20.05
N ILE A 352 -5.40 -18.60 20.68
CA ILE A 352 -5.97 -17.32 21.14
C ILE A 352 -6.48 -16.53 19.94
N LEU A 353 -5.71 -16.42 18.85
CA LEU A 353 -6.14 -15.75 17.62
C LEU A 353 -7.41 -16.37 17.02
N ARG A 354 -7.49 -17.70 16.97
CA ARG A 354 -8.69 -18.43 16.52
C ARG A 354 -9.90 -18.13 17.41
N ARG A 355 -9.73 -18.24 18.72
CA ARG A 355 -10.78 -17.93 19.70
C ARG A 355 -11.24 -16.48 19.63
N ASN A 356 -10.31 -15.54 19.42
CA ASN A 356 -10.62 -14.12 19.27
C ASN A 356 -11.38 -13.80 17.97
N GLY A 357 -11.32 -14.68 16.97
CA GLY A 357 -12.12 -14.58 15.74
C GLY A 357 -13.54 -15.12 15.83
N ALA A 358 -13.91 -15.79 16.94
CA ALA A 358 -15.26 -16.30 17.16
C ALA A 358 -16.18 -15.23 17.81
N GLU A 359 -17.50 -15.31 17.57
CA GLU A 359 -18.49 -14.31 18.04
C GLU A 359 -18.49 -14.15 19.57
N ALA A 360 -18.28 -15.23 20.31
CA ALA A 360 -18.19 -15.23 21.77
C ALA A 360 -16.93 -15.98 22.24
N SER A 361 -16.21 -15.39 23.21
CA SER A 361 -15.06 -16.07 23.83
C SER A 361 -15.59 -17.11 24.81
N GLU A 362 -15.52 -18.40 24.45
CA GLU A 362 -15.98 -19.48 25.30
C GLU A 362 -15.03 -19.69 26.49
N LEU A 363 -15.57 -19.65 27.71
CA LEU A 363 -14.79 -19.83 28.94
C LEU A 363 -14.11 -21.22 29.01
N SER A 364 -14.73 -22.25 28.42
CA SER A 364 -14.20 -23.61 28.39
C SER A 364 -12.94 -23.73 27.53
N GLU A 365 -12.92 -23.07 26.36
CA GLU A 365 -11.74 -22.98 25.50
C GLU A 365 -10.65 -22.13 26.15
N THR A 366 -11.03 -21.04 26.81
CA THR A 366 -10.10 -20.22 27.58
C THR A 366 -9.36 -21.04 28.64
N TYR A 367 -10.05 -21.87 29.42
CA TYR A 367 -9.40 -22.70 30.42
C TYR A 367 -8.56 -23.83 29.83
N LYS A 368 -8.88 -24.33 28.64
CA LYS A 368 -8.02 -25.30 27.93
C LYS A 368 -6.70 -24.66 27.52
N ILE A 369 -6.74 -23.45 26.95
CA ILE A 369 -5.53 -22.72 26.53
C ILE A 369 -4.72 -22.29 27.75
N ASP A 370 -5.37 -21.80 28.82
CA ASP A 370 -4.72 -21.44 30.07
C ASP A 370 -4.00 -22.65 30.68
N LYS A 371 -4.68 -23.80 30.78
CA LYS A 371 -4.05 -25.04 31.23
C LYS A 371 -2.83 -25.42 30.38
N MET A 372 -2.91 -25.26 29.06
CA MET A 372 -1.77 -25.52 28.17
C MET A 372 -0.59 -24.56 28.47
N LEU A 373 -0.86 -23.29 28.77
CA LEU A 373 0.16 -22.32 29.19
C LEU A 373 0.74 -22.70 30.56
N GLN A 374 -0.08 -23.11 31.53
CA GLN A 374 0.36 -23.58 32.84
C GLN A 374 1.25 -24.82 32.73
N ASP A 375 0.83 -25.81 31.94
CA ASP A 375 1.60 -27.02 31.66
C ASP A 375 2.94 -26.67 31.00
N ALA A 376 2.97 -25.67 30.10
CA ALA A 376 4.20 -25.17 29.49
C ALA A 376 5.13 -24.48 30.50
N ALA A 377 4.59 -23.66 31.40
CA ALA A 377 5.36 -23.03 32.48
C ALA A 377 5.91 -24.06 33.46
N ALA A 378 5.18 -25.16 33.72
CA ALA A 378 5.63 -26.25 34.57
C ALA A 378 6.82 -27.03 34.01
N LEU A 379 7.14 -26.88 32.71
CA LEU A 379 8.37 -27.43 32.10
C LEU A 379 9.63 -26.64 32.52
N MET A 380 9.47 -25.44 33.10
CA MET A 380 10.56 -24.57 33.53
C MET A 380 10.91 -24.81 35.00
N SER A 381 12.13 -24.43 35.40
CA SER A 381 12.55 -24.50 36.80
C SER A 381 11.78 -23.49 37.66
N PRO A 382 11.60 -23.71 38.98
CA PRO A 382 10.95 -22.72 39.85
C PRO A 382 11.62 -21.34 39.85
N GLN A 383 12.92 -21.29 39.56
CA GLN A 383 13.70 -20.05 39.42
C GLN A 383 13.29 -19.25 38.19
N TRP A 384 12.69 -19.87 37.17
CA TRP A 384 12.15 -19.19 36.01
C TRP A 384 10.97 -18.28 36.36
N SER A 385 10.21 -18.56 37.41
CA SER A 385 9.05 -17.74 37.79
C SER A 385 9.41 -16.53 38.67
N VAL A 386 10.69 -16.35 39.01
CA VAL A 386 11.14 -15.26 39.88
C VAL A 386 11.51 -14.05 39.03
N THR A 387 10.83 -12.92 39.24
CA THR A 387 11.24 -11.63 38.68
C THR A 387 12.55 -11.18 39.35
N ILE A 388 13.57 -10.89 38.55
CA ILE A 388 14.87 -10.46 39.05
C ILE A 388 14.81 -8.98 39.37
N HIS A 389 14.42 -8.67 40.60
CA HIS A 389 14.46 -7.32 41.14
C HIS A 389 15.85 -7.03 41.70
N ASN A 390 16.66 -6.29 40.95
CA ASN A 390 17.99 -5.87 41.36
C ASN A 390 18.90 -7.03 41.76
N THR A 391 19.62 -7.57 40.79
CA THR A 391 20.96 -8.00 41.12
C THR A 391 21.91 -6.84 40.88
N THR A 392 22.50 -6.37 41.97
CA THR A 392 23.89 -5.90 42.07
C THR A 392 24.93 -6.89 41.48
N PHE A 393 24.52 -7.84 40.63
CA PHE A 393 25.40 -8.64 39.80
C PHE A 393 25.81 -7.77 38.63
N VAL A 394 27.07 -7.35 38.66
CA VAL A 394 27.83 -7.18 37.42
C VAL A 394 27.74 -8.55 36.72
N PRO A 395 27.16 -8.64 35.52
CA PRO A 395 27.10 -9.91 34.80
C PRO A 395 28.52 -10.46 34.64
N GLU A 396 28.74 -11.74 34.98
CA GLU A 396 30.07 -12.34 34.88
C GLU A 396 30.57 -12.41 33.43
N ASN A 397 29.66 -12.49 32.45
CA ASN A 397 29.93 -12.45 31.00
C ASN A 397 28.68 -12.14 30.15
N GLU A 398 28.87 -11.83 28.86
CA GLU A 398 27.81 -11.52 27.88
C GLU A 398 26.80 -12.65 27.65
N ALA A 399 27.26 -13.91 27.71
CA ALA A 399 26.39 -15.07 27.55
C ALA A 399 25.33 -15.16 28.65
N LYS A 400 25.67 -14.75 29.89
CA LYS A 400 24.73 -14.68 30.99
C LYS A 400 23.69 -13.58 30.80
N ILE A 401 24.09 -12.42 30.30
CA ILE A 401 23.15 -11.32 29.97
C ILE A 401 22.18 -11.77 28.89
N PHE A 402 22.66 -12.48 27.86
CA PHE A 402 21.83 -13.03 26.79
C PHE A 402 20.85 -14.09 27.32
N GLU A 403 21.30 -15.02 28.15
CA GLU A 403 20.45 -16.02 28.81
C GLU A 403 19.34 -15.36 29.66
N ASP A 404 19.71 -14.40 30.49
CA ASP A 404 18.79 -13.69 31.37
C ASP A 404 17.77 -12.85 30.57
N SER A 405 18.20 -12.27 29.46
CA SER A 405 17.34 -11.52 28.55
C SER A 405 16.32 -12.39 27.85
N ILE A 406 16.74 -13.55 27.33
CA ILE A 406 15.82 -14.50 26.70
C ILE A 406 14.82 -15.01 27.75
N ARG A 407 15.28 -15.33 28.96
CA ARG A 407 14.39 -15.73 30.06
C ARG A 407 13.30 -14.69 30.31
N LEU A 408 13.68 -13.42 30.47
CA LEU A 408 12.75 -12.31 30.66
C LEU A 408 11.77 -12.18 29.47
N MET A 409 12.24 -12.26 28.23
CA MET A 409 11.35 -12.19 27.05
C MET A 409 10.32 -13.33 27.01
N HIS A 410 10.68 -14.53 27.46
CA HIS A 410 9.75 -15.66 27.55
C HIS A 410 8.75 -15.49 28.70
N GLN A 411 9.16 -14.93 29.84
CA GLN A 411 8.25 -14.55 30.93
C GLN A 411 7.26 -13.49 30.44
N PHE A 412 7.73 -12.46 29.75
CA PHE A 412 6.88 -11.44 29.12
C PHE A 412 5.87 -12.06 28.15
N THR A 413 6.34 -12.95 27.28
CA THR A 413 5.49 -13.62 26.29
C THR A 413 4.44 -14.47 26.98
N HIS A 414 4.82 -15.24 28.01
CA HIS A 414 3.90 -16.07 28.78
C HIS A 414 2.77 -15.25 29.41
N HIS A 415 3.13 -14.21 30.16
CA HIS A 415 2.13 -13.38 30.86
C HIS A 415 1.33 -12.53 29.87
N ASN A 416 1.91 -12.08 28.75
CA ASN A 416 1.16 -11.41 27.69
C ASN A 416 0.10 -12.34 27.08
N LEU A 417 0.43 -13.61 26.84
CA LEU A 417 -0.55 -14.58 26.34
C LEU A 417 -1.68 -14.84 27.35
N LEU A 418 -1.36 -14.95 28.65
CA LEU A 418 -2.37 -15.05 29.71
C LEU A 418 -3.25 -13.79 29.77
N LEU A 419 -2.65 -12.61 29.70
CA LEU A 419 -3.36 -11.34 29.67
C LEU A 419 -4.32 -11.30 28.47
N GLN A 420 -3.84 -11.51 27.26
CA GLN A 420 -4.65 -11.52 26.02
C GLN A 420 -5.74 -12.61 26.03
N LEU A 421 -5.46 -13.75 26.68
CA LEU A 421 -6.41 -14.83 26.86
C LEU A 421 -7.54 -14.43 27.82
N HIS A 422 -7.27 -13.83 28.97
CA HIS A 422 -8.31 -13.54 29.96
C HIS A 422 -8.94 -12.14 29.85
N LEU A 423 -8.31 -11.22 29.12
CA LEU A 423 -8.76 -9.84 28.93
C LEU A 423 -10.25 -9.73 28.53
N PRO A 424 -10.81 -10.55 27.60
CA PRO A 424 -12.24 -10.55 27.27
C PRO A 424 -13.24 -10.61 28.43
N PHE A 425 -12.84 -11.17 29.58
CA PHE A 425 -13.69 -11.37 30.74
C PHE A 425 -13.54 -10.26 31.79
N MET A 426 -12.64 -9.29 31.57
CA MET A 426 -12.33 -8.24 32.55
C MET A 426 -13.53 -7.34 32.90
N LEU A 427 -14.39 -7.05 31.93
CA LEU A 427 -15.54 -6.15 32.08
C LEU A 427 -16.89 -6.87 32.14
N GLN A 428 -16.89 -8.21 32.24
CA GLN A 428 -18.13 -8.97 32.34
C GLN A 428 -18.61 -9.05 33.81
N PRO A 429 -19.93 -8.89 34.07
CA PRO A 429 -20.47 -9.00 35.43
C PRO A 429 -20.35 -10.44 35.94
N SER A 430 -20.06 -10.61 37.23
CA SER A 430 -20.10 -11.91 37.89
C SER A 430 -21.58 -12.31 38.04
N SER A 431 -22.02 -13.35 37.33
CA SER A 431 -23.44 -13.75 37.27
C SER A 431 -23.91 -14.40 38.59
N ALA A 432 -25.20 -14.26 38.89
CA ALA A 432 -25.83 -14.87 40.08
C ALA A 432 -25.89 -16.41 40.04
N ASP A 433 -25.62 -17.03 38.87
CA ASP A 433 -25.78 -18.47 38.61
C ASP A 433 -24.44 -19.26 38.61
N GLY A 434 -23.34 -18.67 39.10
CA GLY A 434 -22.11 -19.42 39.39
C GLY A 434 -21.11 -19.61 38.24
N SER A 435 -21.28 -18.96 37.08
CA SER A 435 -20.21 -18.85 36.08
C SER A 435 -19.22 -17.75 36.49
N ASN A 436 -18.38 -18.02 37.49
CA ASN A 436 -17.60 -16.97 38.14
C ASN A 436 -16.41 -16.52 37.27
N HIS A 437 -16.51 -15.36 36.61
CA HIS A 437 -15.42 -14.72 35.85
C HIS A 437 -14.26 -14.26 36.75
N ASP A 438 -14.40 -14.32 38.07
CA ASP A 438 -13.38 -13.93 39.05
C ASP A 438 -12.02 -14.58 38.77
N TYR A 439 -11.98 -15.85 38.35
CA TYR A 439 -10.71 -16.51 38.01
C TYR A 439 -10.01 -15.81 36.85
N SER A 440 -10.73 -15.52 35.76
CA SER A 440 -10.17 -14.80 34.61
C SER A 440 -9.73 -13.39 34.98
N LYS A 441 -10.52 -12.66 35.79
CA LYS A 441 -10.17 -11.31 36.27
C LYS A 441 -8.91 -11.33 37.15
N MET A 442 -8.79 -12.31 38.04
CA MET A 442 -7.61 -12.50 38.88
C MET A 442 -6.38 -12.88 38.05
N THR A 443 -6.52 -13.81 37.10
CA THR A 443 -5.41 -14.23 36.22
C THR A 443 -4.92 -13.07 35.35
N ALA A 444 -5.83 -12.30 34.74
CA ALA A 444 -5.46 -11.11 33.96
C ALA A 444 -4.77 -10.05 34.83
N SER A 445 -5.28 -9.78 36.03
CA SER A 445 -4.68 -8.81 36.96
C SER A 445 -3.30 -9.27 37.46
N ALA A 446 -3.14 -10.57 37.72
CA ALA A 446 -1.87 -11.17 38.10
C ALA A 446 -0.84 -11.12 36.96
N ALA A 447 -1.27 -11.48 35.74
CA ALA A 447 -0.43 -11.37 34.54
C ALA A 447 -0.01 -9.91 34.30
N SER A 448 -0.91 -8.94 34.44
CA SER A 448 -0.59 -7.51 34.31
C SER A 448 0.46 -7.07 35.32
N ARG A 449 0.35 -7.46 36.60
CA ARG A 449 1.37 -7.16 37.61
C ARG A 449 2.72 -7.73 37.24
N THR A 450 2.76 -9.00 36.82
CA THR A 450 4.04 -9.62 36.46
C THR A 450 4.66 -8.93 35.25
N ILE A 451 3.88 -8.60 34.21
CA ILE A 451 4.36 -7.83 33.04
C ILE A 451 4.97 -6.49 33.47
N ILE A 452 4.28 -5.73 34.33
CA ILE A 452 4.76 -4.42 34.81
C ILE A 452 6.02 -4.59 35.65
N SER A 453 6.04 -5.59 36.53
CA SER A 453 7.16 -5.94 37.40
C SER A 453 8.41 -6.36 36.60
N ASP A 454 8.22 -7.20 35.59
CA ASP A 454 9.26 -7.66 34.67
C ASP A 454 9.78 -6.50 33.80
N PHE A 455 8.92 -5.54 33.44
CA PHE A 455 9.34 -4.34 32.70
C PHE A 455 10.21 -3.41 33.50
N VAL A 456 9.89 -3.22 34.78
CA VAL A 456 10.73 -2.46 35.69
C VAL A 456 12.10 -3.12 35.83
N ALA A 457 12.14 -4.44 36.00
CA ALA A 457 13.40 -5.20 36.03
C ALA A 457 14.18 -5.09 34.71
N PHE A 458 13.47 -5.20 33.58
CA PHE A 458 14.04 -5.09 32.24
C PHE A 458 14.64 -3.71 31.97
N HIS A 459 13.99 -2.63 32.41
CA HIS A 459 14.50 -1.28 32.23
C HIS A 459 15.73 -0.99 33.08
N ASN A 460 15.74 -1.44 34.33
CA ASN A 460 16.77 -1.07 35.29
C ASN A 460 18.07 -1.90 35.16
N SER A 461 18.05 -3.01 34.44
CA SER A 461 19.16 -3.99 34.44
C SER A 461 19.64 -4.43 33.06
N ASN A 462 19.11 -3.87 31.96
CA ASN A 462 19.39 -4.37 30.61
C ASN A 462 19.57 -3.23 29.57
N PRO A 463 20.46 -3.35 28.56
CA PRO A 463 20.51 -2.44 27.41
C PRO A 463 19.39 -2.67 26.35
N LEU A 464 18.64 -3.78 26.40
CA LEU A 464 17.48 -4.05 25.52
C LEU A 464 16.32 -3.03 25.48
N PRO A 465 15.99 -2.26 26.55
CA PRO A 465 14.90 -1.29 26.57
C PRO A 465 14.99 -0.20 25.50
N TYR A 466 16.17 0.00 24.91
CA TYR A 466 16.40 1.00 23.88
C TYR A 466 15.98 0.55 22.48
N TYR A 467 15.76 -0.76 22.26
CA TYR A 467 15.35 -1.29 20.96
C TYR A 467 14.24 -2.34 21.00
N CYS A 468 13.77 -2.85 22.14
CA CYS A 468 12.62 -3.79 22.17
C CYS A 468 11.28 -3.06 22.41
N ARG A 469 10.76 -2.35 21.40
CA ARG A 469 9.59 -1.46 21.55
C ARG A 469 8.24 -2.15 21.69
N MET A 470 8.10 -3.38 21.21
CA MET A 470 6.88 -4.17 21.38
C MET A 470 6.46 -4.29 22.85
N ILE A 471 7.42 -4.33 23.78
CA ILE A 471 7.16 -4.44 25.22
C ILE A 471 6.46 -3.18 25.76
N ASP A 472 6.74 -1.99 25.21
CA ASP A 472 6.08 -0.74 25.63
C ASP A 472 4.55 -0.83 25.41
N PHE A 473 4.11 -1.50 24.33
CA PHE A 473 2.68 -1.73 24.03
C PHE A 473 2.06 -2.78 24.96
N VAL A 474 2.78 -3.87 25.25
CA VAL A 474 2.32 -4.92 26.17
C VAL A 474 2.13 -4.37 27.59
N VAL A 475 3.07 -3.53 28.05
CA VAL A 475 2.99 -2.84 29.35
C VAL A 475 1.88 -1.82 29.40
N PHE A 476 1.59 -1.15 28.29
CA PHE A 476 0.42 -0.28 28.18
C PHE A 476 -0.89 -1.08 28.37
N ILE A 477 -1.07 -2.20 27.67
CA ILE A 477 -2.26 -3.06 27.82
C ILE A 477 -2.37 -3.60 29.25
N ALA A 478 -1.26 -4.02 29.84
CA ALA A 478 -1.21 -4.48 31.23
C ALA A 478 -1.61 -3.38 32.23
N SER A 479 -1.09 -2.16 32.05
CA SER A 479 -1.41 -0.98 32.87
C SER A 479 -2.90 -0.64 32.80
N VAL A 480 -3.46 -0.64 31.58
CA VAL A 480 -4.90 -0.39 31.37
C VAL A 480 -5.75 -1.43 32.08
N THR A 481 -5.40 -2.70 31.89
CA THR A 481 -6.13 -3.83 32.51
C THR A 481 -6.10 -3.76 34.04
N LEU A 482 -4.95 -3.41 34.63
CA LEU A 482 -4.81 -3.34 36.08
C LEU A 482 -5.59 -2.16 36.69
N CYS A 483 -5.61 -1.00 36.02
CA CYS A 483 -6.43 0.14 36.45
C CYS A 483 -7.93 -0.20 36.40
N ILE A 484 -8.38 -0.86 35.32
CA ILE A 484 -9.77 -1.32 35.18
C ILE A 484 -10.14 -2.29 36.30
N ALA A 485 -9.25 -3.22 36.65
CA ALA A 485 -9.48 -4.16 37.74
C ALA A 485 -9.74 -3.43 39.07
N HIS A 486 -8.92 -2.43 39.40
CA HIS A 486 -9.10 -1.64 40.64
C HIS A 486 -10.37 -0.79 40.63
N ILE A 487 -10.74 -0.23 39.47
CA ILE A 487 -11.99 0.53 39.31
C ILE A 487 -13.22 -0.38 39.47
N ASP A 488 -13.25 -1.56 38.83
CA ASP A 488 -14.37 -2.52 38.90
C ASP A 488 -14.58 -3.08 40.32
N VAL A 489 -13.49 -3.41 41.02
CA VAL A 489 -13.56 -3.91 42.41
C VAL A 489 -14.18 -2.87 43.34
N ARG A 490 -13.85 -1.58 43.16
CA ARG A 490 -14.38 -0.49 43.97
C ARG A 490 -15.87 -0.27 43.71
N HIS A 491 -16.28 -0.34 42.44
CA HIS A 491 -17.67 -0.29 42.01
C HIS A 491 -18.53 -1.39 42.68
N GLN A 492 -18.10 -2.66 42.60
CA GLN A 492 -18.85 -3.80 43.14
C GLN A 492 -19.07 -3.72 44.66
N HIS A 493 -18.10 -3.18 45.40
CA HIS A 493 -18.22 -3.00 46.85
C HIS A 493 -19.22 -1.89 47.22
N GLN A 494 -19.27 -0.79 46.44
CA GLN A 494 -20.20 0.31 46.68
C GLN A 494 -21.65 -0.12 46.39
N THR A 495 -21.89 -0.88 45.32
CA THR A 495 -23.23 -1.39 44.96
C THR A 495 -23.75 -2.49 45.89
N SER A 496 -22.86 -3.20 46.59
CA SER A 496 -23.23 -4.27 47.54
C SER A 496 -23.65 -3.75 48.92
N GLY A 497 -23.47 -2.45 49.20
CA GLY A 497 -23.82 -1.82 50.48
C GLY A 497 -25.30 -1.46 50.67
N ASP A 498 -26.10 -1.43 49.59
CA ASP A 498 -27.43 -0.79 49.58
C ASP A 498 -28.63 -1.75 49.58
N ASN A 499 -28.44 -3.05 49.83
CA ASN A 499 -29.57 -3.98 49.96
C ASN A 499 -29.61 -4.68 51.33
N ASN A 500 -30.81 -4.62 51.92
CA ASN A 500 -31.24 -5.08 53.23
C ASN A 500 -31.21 -6.62 53.40
N CYS A 501 -30.15 -7.29 52.94
CA CYS A 501 -29.93 -8.73 53.04
C CYS A 501 -28.76 -9.00 54.01
N VAL A 502 -29.03 -8.85 55.30
CA VAL A 502 -28.23 -9.50 56.35
C VAL A 502 -28.32 -11.02 56.13
N GLY A 503 -27.34 -11.63 55.44
CA GLY A 503 -27.41 -13.08 55.23
C GLY A 503 -26.48 -13.78 54.23
N ARG A 504 -25.28 -13.28 53.91
CA ARG A 504 -24.06 -14.05 53.53
C ARG A 504 -23.02 -13.06 53.01
N GLY A 505 -22.04 -12.71 53.83
CA GLY A 505 -20.81 -12.11 53.33
C GLY A 505 -20.04 -13.15 52.52
N SER A 506 -20.27 -13.18 51.20
CA SER A 506 -19.40 -13.93 50.31
C SER A 506 -18.20 -13.04 50.00
N PHE A 507 -17.11 -13.24 50.75
CA PHE A 507 -15.79 -12.71 50.36
C PHE A 507 -15.53 -13.13 48.92
N THR A 508 -15.42 -12.17 48.00
CA THR A 508 -15.14 -12.48 46.59
C THR A 508 -13.64 -12.67 46.43
N ALA A 509 -13.20 -13.46 45.46
CA ALA A 509 -11.77 -13.62 45.20
C ALA A 509 -11.10 -12.27 44.82
N LEU A 510 -11.90 -11.35 44.28
CA LEU A 510 -11.53 -9.99 43.89
C LEU A 510 -11.23 -9.04 45.06
N ASP A 511 -11.73 -9.32 46.27
CA ASP A 511 -11.42 -8.51 47.47
C ASP A 511 -9.91 -8.49 47.80
N SER A 512 -9.18 -9.53 47.38
CA SER A 512 -7.72 -9.59 47.52
C SER A 512 -6.98 -8.51 46.71
N LEU A 513 -7.57 -8.01 45.61
CA LEU A 513 -6.99 -6.95 44.78
C LEU A 513 -6.90 -5.61 45.54
N ARG A 514 -7.83 -5.35 46.46
CA ARG A 514 -7.84 -4.13 47.29
C ARG A 514 -6.60 -4.03 48.17
N HIS A 515 -6.20 -5.15 48.76
CA HIS A 515 -4.99 -5.21 49.58
C HIS A 515 -3.70 -5.06 48.75
N GLN A 516 -3.77 -5.26 47.43
CA GLN A 516 -2.65 -5.14 46.50
C GLN A 516 -2.60 -3.77 45.80
N ARG A 517 -3.70 -2.98 45.85
CA ARG A 517 -3.84 -1.69 45.16
C ARG A 517 -2.66 -0.75 45.37
N LEU A 518 -2.25 -0.48 46.62
CA LEU A 518 -1.16 0.48 46.88
C LEU A 518 0.18 0.06 46.24
N ARG A 519 0.45 -1.25 46.21
CA ARG A 519 1.64 -1.79 45.53
C ARG A 519 1.51 -1.64 44.01
N ASP A 520 0.37 -2.04 43.47
CA ASP A 520 0.07 -1.96 42.03
C ASP A 520 0.13 -0.51 41.55
N ARG A 521 -0.37 0.42 42.36
CA ARG A 521 -0.34 1.84 42.11
C ARG A 521 1.08 2.39 42.04
N GLY A 522 1.92 2.04 43.02
CA GLY A 522 3.33 2.43 43.01
C GLY A 522 4.08 1.91 41.78
N LEU A 523 3.76 0.70 41.30
CA LEU A 523 4.30 0.17 40.05
C LEU A 523 3.84 1.00 38.84
N LEU A 524 2.55 1.33 38.76
CA LEU A 524 1.98 2.11 37.65
C LEU A 524 2.53 3.54 37.58
N ASP A 525 2.68 4.21 38.73
CA ASP A 525 3.27 5.56 38.80
C ASP A 525 4.74 5.54 38.32
N TYR A 526 5.48 4.48 38.64
CA TYR A 526 6.86 4.29 38.16
C TYR A 526 6.92 4.00 36.64
N ILE A 527 5.95 3.28 36.08
CA ILE A 527 5.82 3.13 34.62
C ILE A 527 5.58 4.48 33.95
N LEU A 528 4.71 5.32 34.52
CA LEU A 528 4.46 6.66 33.98
C LEU A 528 5.73 7.50 33.99
N GLU A 529 6.51 7.46 35.08
CA GLU A 529 7.80 8.15 35.17
C GLU A 529 8.79 7.69 34.09
N ILE A 530 8.91 6.37 33.89
CA ILE A 530 9.72 5.78 32.81
C ILE A 530 9.28 6.33 31.44
N MET A 531 7.99 6.28 31.13
CA MET A 531 7.48 6.69 29.82
C MET A 531 7.67 8.19 29.59
N GLU A 532 7.46 9.03 30.61
CA GLU A 532 7.72 10.47 30.54
C GLU A 532 9.22 10.80 30.41
N MET A 533 10.09 10.02 31.03
CA MET A 533 11.54 10.16 30.90
C MET A 533 11.97 9.83 29.46
N LYS A 534 11.49 8.72 28.89
CA LYS A 534 11.75 8.33 27.48
C LYS A 534 11.22 9.40 26.52
N ALA A 535 10.00 9.90 26.76
CA ALA A 535 9.37 10.96 25.99
C ALA A 535 10.20 12.25 25.91
N ARG A 536 10.78 12.68 27.06
CA ARG A 536 11.59 13.91 27.17
C ARG A 536 13.01 13.74 26.62
N THR A 537 13.68 12.64 26.97
CA THR A 537 15.11 12.43 26.66
C THR A 537 15.36 12.02 25.22
N ASN A 538 14.44 11.27 24.60
CA ASN A 538 14.63 10.70 23.27
C ASN A 538 13.71 11.28 22.18
N HIS A 539 12.88 12.30 22.51
CA HIS A 539 11.82 12.82 21.63
C HIS A 539 10.90 11.70 21.12
N ASP A 540 10.59 10.78 22.02
CA ASP A 540 9.93 9.52 21.74
C ASP A 540 8.42 9.68 21.64
N ILE A 541 7.90 9.75 20.41
CA ILE A 541 6.48 9.93 20.11
C ILE A 541 5.62 8.81 20.72
N VAL A 542 6.11 7.56 20.72
CA VAL A 542 5.40 6.40 21.26
C VAL A 542 5.22 6.56 22.77
N ALA A 543 6.29 6.90 23.49
CA ALA A 543 6.25 7.11 24.92
C ALA A 543 5.46 8.37 25.32
N GLN A 544 5.47 9.42 24.49
CA GLN A 544 4.62 10.61 24.64
C GLN A 544 3.14 10.22 24.56
N LYS A 545 2.74 9.43 23.56
CA LYS A 545 1.35 8.95 23.41
C LYS A 545 0.92 8.05 24.59
N ILE A 546 1.76 7.10 25.00
CA ILE A 546 1.47 6.20 26.13
C ILE A 546 1.31 6.99 27.46
N SER A 547 2.24 7.91 27.76
CA SER A 547 2.17 8.72 28.99
C SER A 547 0.96 9.65 29.02
N ALA A 548 0.54 10.19 27.88
CA ALA A 548 -0.67 11.01 27.77
C ALA A 548 -1.97 10.26 28.10
N ILE A 549 -1.99 8.93 27.97
CA ILE A 549 -3.16 8.09 28.30
C ILE A 549 -3.07 7.55 29.73
N ILE A 550 -1.90 7.06 30.14
CA ILE A 550 -1.72 6.48 31.48
C ILE A 550 -1.99 7.54 32.55
N ARG A 551 -1.59 8.81 32.33
CA ARG A 551 -1.80 9.89 33.31
C ARG A 551 -3.28 10.11 33.69
N PRO A 552 -4.22 10.38 32.76
CA PRO A 552 -5.64 10.52 33.10
C PRO A 552 -6.27 9.21 33.59
N LEU A 553 -5.83 8.05 33.11
CA LEU A 553 -6.31 6.76 33.60
C LEU A 553 -5.98 6.55 35.08
N LEU A 554 -4.75 6.88 35.46
CA LEU A 554 -4.31 6.84 36.85
C LEU A 554 -5.04 7.88 37.71
N ALA A 555 -5.40 9.05 37.17
CA ALA A 555 -6.25 9.99 37.89
C ALA A 555 -7.64 9.40 38.17
N ALA A 556 -8.28 8.76 37.17
CA ALA A 556 -9.57 8.11 37.34
C ALA A 556 -9.54 6.96 38.35
N GLU A 557 -8.47 6.15 38.36
CA GLU A 557 -8.27 5.07 39.32
C GLU A 557 -8.14 5.60 40.76
N SER A 558 -7.41 6.71 40.96
CA SER A 558 -7.29 7.38 42.28
C SER A 558 -8.61 8.00 42.74
N ASP A 559 -9.35 8.66 41.84
CA ASP A 559 -10.66 9.23 42.13
C ASP A 559 -11.67 8.15 42.53
N SER A 560 -11.61 6.98 41.87
CA SER A 560 -12.44 5.81 42.23
C SER A 560 -12.23 5.36 43.67
N ASP A 561 -10.97 5.26 44.11
CA ASP A 561 -10.63 4.90 45.49
C ASP A 561 -11.17 5.93 46.50
N ASN A 562 -11.12 7.22 46.15
CA ASN A 562 -11.67 8.32 46.93
C ASN A 562 -13.21 8.37 46.95
N GLY A 563 -13.89 7.42 46.32
CA GLY A 563 -15.35 7.26 46.38
C GLY A 563 -16.09 7.84 45.19
N ARG A 564 -15.41 8.35 44.17
CA ARG A 564 -16.04 8.81 42.93
C ARG A 564 -16.42 7.61 42.07
N TYR A 565 -17.63 7.60 41.55
CA TYR A 565 -18.10 6.47 40.76
C TYR A 565 -17.67 6.58 39.29
N TYR A 566 -17.11 5.49 38.75
CA TYR A 566 -16.78 5.34 37.34
C TYR A 566 -17.46 4.10 36.75
N LEU A 567 -18.14 4.29 35.63
CA LEU A 567 -18.68 3.19 34.83
C LEU A 567 -17.64 2.78 33.79
N THR A 568 -17.24 1.51 33.81
CA THR A 568 -16.35 0.92 32.80
C THR A 568 -17.15 -0.01 31.90
N THR A 569 -17.09 0.23 30.59
CA THR A 569 -17.80 -0.59 29.59
C THR A 569 -16.87 -0.94 28.45
N ALA A 570 -16.96 -2.17 27.93
CA ALA A 570 -16.28 -2.57 26.69
C ALA A 570 -17.30 -2.69 25.57
N SER A 571 -17.05 -1.94 24.50
CA SER A 571 -17.72 -2.11 23.22
C SER A 571 -16.83 -2.97 22.32
N ARG A 572 -17.22 -4.23 22.08
CA ARG A 572 -16.69 -5.03 20.96
C ARG A 572 -17.16 -4.52 19.60
N SER A 573 -18.08 -3.54 19.58
CA SER A 573 -18.54 -2.94 18.35
C SER A 573 -17.40 -2.14 17.71
N VAL A 574 -16.82 -2.71 16.67
CA VAL A 574 -16.28 -1.92 15.55
C VAL A 574 -17.46 -1.39 14.70
N HIS A 575 -18.71 -1.76 15.02
CA HIS A 575 -19.89 -1.61 14.17
C HIS A 575 -21.11 -0.98 14.87
N GLN A 576 -20.92 0.05 15.71
CA GLN A 576 -22.02 0.95 16.07
C GLN A 576 -21.54 2.32 16.58
N ARG A 577 -20.75 3.04 15.78
CA ARG A 577 -20.93 4.50 15.71
C ARG A 577 -21.98 4.77 14.64
N THR A 578 -23.24 4.83 15.05
CA THR A 578 -24.27 5.57 14.32
C THR A 578 -23.77 7.00 14.17
N TYR A 579 -23.38 7.38 12.95
CA TYR A 579 -23.10 8.77 12.54
C TYR A 579 -24.41 9.58 12.43
N SER A 580 -25.20 9.54 13.50
CA SER A 580 -26.45 10.28 13.63
C SER A 580 -26.52 10.93 15.01
N GLN A 581 -25.45 11.61 15.43
CA GLN A 581 -25.50 12.76 16.33
C GLN A 581 -24.09 13.39 16.43
N LYS A 582 -24.09 14.72 16.52
CA LYS A 582 -22.98 15.66 16.40
C LYS A 582 -21.92 15.51 17.51
N SER A 583 -20.66 15.27 17.12
CA SER A 583 -19.41 15.90 17.63
C SER A 583 -18.19 15.00 17.33
N GLN A 584 -17.31 15.43 16.43
CA GLN A 584 -15.95 14.88 16.31
C GLN A 584 -15.02 15.74 17.20
N PRO A 585 -14.06 15.14 17.95
CA PRO A 585 -13.04 15.93 18.64
C PRO A 585 -12.14 16.60 17.60
N GLN A 586 -12.06 17.92 17.71
CA GLN A 586 -11.14 18.79 16.99
C GLN A 586 -9.70 18.45 17.35
N SER A 587 -8.78 18.56 16.39
CA SER A 587 -7.34 18.57 16.67
C SER A 587 -7.01 19.68 17.67
N LEU A 588 -6.12 19.38 18.62
CA LEU A 588 -5.55 20.27 19.63
C LEU A 588 -5.80 21.77 19.39
N GLY A 589 -6.70 22.35 20.18
CA GLY A 589 -6.92 23.79 20.22
C GLY A 589 -8.35 24.26 20.07
N GLU A 590 -9.35 23.55 20.62
CA GLU A 590 -10.59 24.17 21.15
C GLU A 590 -11.31 23.14 22.04
N THR A 591 -11.77 23.59 23.21
CA THR A 591 -12.48 22.79 24.21
C THR A 591 -13.92 22.54 23.77
N GLY A 592 -14.19 21.33 23.28
CA GLY A 592 -15.54 20.83 23.02
C GLY A 592 -16.18 20.21 24.28
N GLU A 593 -17.45 20.52 24.52
CA GLU A 593 -18.22 20.19 25.72
C GLU A 593 -18.58 18.69 25.85
N THR A 594 -17.79 17.89 26.56
CA THR A 594 -18.29 16.91 27.57
C THR A 594 -17.15 16.49 28.52
N PRO A 595 -16.89 17.22 29.61
CA PRO A 595 -15.84 16.89 30.56
C PRO A 595 -16.30 15.69 31.41
N ASN A 596 -15.87 14.43 31.13
CA ASN A 596 -15.90 13.28 32.06
C ASN A 596 -15.65 11.86 31.44
N LYS A 597 -15.09 11.71 30.22
CA LYS A 597 -14.94 10.39 29.55
C LYS A 597 -13.51 10.10 29.08
N LEU A 598 -13.09 8.82 29.16
CA LEU A 598 -11.82 8.31 28.62
C LEU A 598 -12.08 7.09 27.74
N LEU A 599 -11.59 7.13 26.48
CA LEU A 599 -11.81 6.08 25.48
C LEU A 599 -10.48 5.42 25.07
N ILE A 600 -10.32 4.13 25.38
CA ILE A 600 -9.09 3.38 25.10
C ILE A 600 -9.41 2.17 24.23
N TYR A 601 -8.84 2.08 23.04
CA TYR A 601 -9.03 0.91 22.17
C TYR A 601 -7.90 -0.10 22.36
N ILE A 602 -8.27 -1.35 22.67
CA ILE A 602 -7.36 -2.48 22.75
C ILE A 602 -7.76 -3.52 21.69
N PRO A 603 -6.84 -3.94 20.81
CA PRO A 603 -7.11 -4.93 19.77
C PRO A 603 -7.74 -6.22 20.32
N HIS A 604 -8.71 -6.79 19.60
CA HIS A 604 -9.57 -7.91 20.01
C HIS A 604 -10.47 -7.70 21.24
N PHE A 605 -10.15 -6.75 22.12
CA PHE A 605 -10.98 -6.40 23.28
C PHE A 605 -12.02 -5.31 22.97
N GLY A 606 -11.70 -4.42 22.03
CA GLY A 606 -12.55 -3.32 21.58
C GLY A 606 -12.24 -2.00 22.29
N THR A 607 -13.19 -1.06 22.24
CA THR A 607 -13.05 0.25 22.90
C THR A 607 -13.57 0.15 24.33
N ILE A 608 -12.69 0.41 25.29
CA ILE A 608 -13.01 0.62 26.70
C ILE A 608 -13.45 2.07 26.88
N ASN A 609 -14.64 2.26 27.43
CA ASN A 609 -15.13 3.55 27.87
C ASN A 609 -15.11 3.61 29.40
N ILE A 610 -14.46 4.63 29.95
CA ILE A 610 -14.41 4.93 31.37
C ILE A 610 -15.07 6.30 31.57
N GLU A 611 -16.23 6.31 32.20
CA GLU A 611 -17.08 7.50 32.34
C GLU A 611 -17.37 7.78 33.82
N ALA A 612 -17.13 9.02 34.26
CA ALA A 612 -17.47 9.45 35.61
C ALA A 612 -18.98 9.70 35.72
N HIS A 613 -19.65 9.15 36.74
CA HIS A 613 -21.09 9.32 36.92
C HIS A 613 -21.44 10.73 37.46
N PRO A 614 -22.45 11.43 36.91
CA PRO A 614 -22.69 12.85 37.22
C PRO A 614 -23.17 13.14 38.65
N GLU A 615 -23.77 12.17 39.32
CA GLU A 615 -24.34 12.33 40.66
C GLU A 615 -24.18 11.01 41.39
N VAL A 616 -23.37 10.98 42.45
CA VAL A 616 -23.37 10.04 43.60
C VAL A 616 -21.99 10.16 44.26
N THR A 617 -21.88 11.08 45.22
CA THR A 617 -20.96 10.95 46.35
C THR A 617 -21.82 10.32 47.45
N ILE A 618 -21.78 8.99 47.61
CA ILE A 618 -22.49 8.36 48.75
C ILE A 618 -21.78 8.83 50.02
N GLY A 619 -22.56 9.42 50.92
CA GLY A 619 -22.08 10.14 52.09
C GLY A 619 -21.09 9.37 52.96
N GLY A 620 -20.03 10.08 53.35
CA GLY A 620 -19.25 9.81 54.55
C GLY A 620 -19.09 11.15 55.28
N ASP A 621 -19.51 11.17 56.54
CA ASP A 621 -19.65 12.33 57.43
C ASP A 621 -18.63 13.47 57.22
N ALA A 622 -19.17 14.63 56.81
CA ALA A 622 -18.52 15.92 56.99
C ALA A 622 -18.68 16.38 58.45
N SER A 623 -18.06 15.65 59.38
CA SER A 623 -17.75 16.19 60.69
C SER A 623 -16.49 15.50 61.22
N ILE A 624 -15.54 16.31 61.68
CA ILE A 624 -14.20 15.93 62.19
C ILE A 624 -13.10 15.94 61.10
N LEU A 625 -12.62 17.14 60.74
CA LEU A 625 -11.22 17.57 60.91
C LEU A 625 -11.05 19.03 60.46
N GLY A 626 -10.43 19.83 61.34
CA GLY A 626 -10.46 21.28 61.31
C GLY A 626 -9.51 21.96 60.32
N ASN A 627 -9.88 23.21 60.04
CA ASN A 627 -9.07 24.35 59.62
C ASN A 627 -7.56 24.08 59.40
N ASN A 628 -7.17 24.01 58.13
CA ASN A 628 -6.06 24.81 57.63
C ASN A 628 -6.32 25.22 56.18
N THR A 629 -6.56 26.51 56.01
CA THR A 629 -6.80 27.21 54.76
C THR A 629 -5.53 27.29 53.92
N THR A 630 -5.48 26.49 52.85
CA THR A 630 -5.05 26.96 51.53
C THR A 630 -6.01 26.36 50.52
N SER A 631 -6.78 27.20 49.85
CA SER A 631 -7.71 26.81 48.79
C SER A 631 -6.92 26.20 47.61
N PRO A 632 -7.17 24.96 47.19
CA PRO A 632 -6.73 24.50 45.88
C PRO A 632 -7.76 24.99 44.87
N SER A 633 -7.56 26.22 44.38
CA SER A 633 -8.19 26.68 43.13
C SER A 633 -7.42 26.09 41.94
N ALA A 634 -7.42 24.76 41.80
CA ALA A 634 -6.91 24.03 40.64
C ALA A 634 -7.35 22.56 40.75
N GLY A 635 -8.41 22.16 40.07
CA GLY A 635 -8.87 20.76 40.13
C GLY A 635 -10.15 20.41 39.36
N HIS A 636 -10.63 21.29 38.47
CA HIS A 636 -11.85 21.04 37.68
C HIS A 636 -11.59 20.51 36.26
N GLU A 637 -10.37 20.05 35.95
CA GLU A 637 -10.00 19.47 34.65
C GLU A 637 -9.35 18.08 34.86
N VAL A 638 -10.13 17.04 35.17
CA VAL A 638 -9.56 15.71 35.49
C VAL A 638 -9.56 14.74 34.31
N LEU A 639 -10.37 14.95 33.27
CA LEU A 639 -10.41 14.07 32.10
C LEU A 639 -10.44 14.92 30.82
N GLN A 640 -9.30 15.00 30.13
CA GLN A 640 -9.23 15.48 28.75
C GLN A 640 -9.61 14.34 27.79
N ASP A 641 -10.32 14.67 26.71
CA ASP A 641 -10.68 13.75 25.65
C ASP A 641 -9.42 13.17 25.00
N ALA A 642 -9.08 11.92 25.35
CA ALA A 642 -8.06 11.14 24.67
C ALA A 642 -8.74 9.92 24.02
N VAL A 643 -8.81 9.92 22.68
CA VAL A 643 -9.18 8.75 21.88
C VAL A 643 -7.91 8.28 21.18
N ILE A 644 -7.34 7.15 21.60
CA ILE A 644 -6.13 6.60 20.96
C ILE A 644 -6.31 5.09 20.79
N GLU A 645 -6.18 4.64 19.54
CA GLU A 645 -6.06 3.21 19.20
C GLU A 645 -4.60 2.77 19.36
N VAL A 646 -4.38 1.55 19.88
CA VAL A 646 -3.04 0.91 19.87
C VAL A 646 -2.43 0.90 18.45
N ASP A 647 -3.28 0.94 17.42
CA ASP A 647 -2.92 1.11 16.01
C ASP A 647 -2.22 2.44 15.66
N HIS A 648 -2.39 3.49 16.47
CA HIS A 648 -1.86 4.84 16.27
C HIS A 648 -0.64 5.17 17.14
N ILE A 649 -0.09 4.20 17.87
CA ILE A 649 1.04 4.41 18.81
C ILE A 649 2.42 4.24 18.12
N GLY A 650 2.49 3.78 16.86
CA GLY A 650 3.75 3.75 16.07
C GLY A 650 4.05 5.07 15.32
N PRO A 651 5.29 5.32 14.86
CA PRO A 651 5.68 6.53 14.11
C PRO A 651 5.18 6.54 12.65
N SER A 652 4.03 5.94 12.36
CA SER A 652 3.43 5.90 11.03
C SER A 652 2.02 6.46 11.08
N ASP A 653 1.90 7.79 11.07
CA ASP A 653 0.72 8.46 10.54
C ASP A 653 0.78 8.36 9.01
N LEU A 654 0.49 7.15 8.51
CA LEU A 654 0.08 6.90 7.13
C LEU A 654 -1.41 6.59 7.20
N ASP A 655 -2.21 7.58 6.79
CA ASP A 655 -3.65 7.59 6.87
C ASP A 655 -4.28 6.50 5.97
N TRP A 656 -4.78 5.43 6.60
CA TRP A 656 -5.44 4.33 5.91
C TRP A 656 -6.86 4.70 5.42
N GLN A 657 -7.44 5.84 5.83
CA GLN A 657 -8.67 6.35 5.21
C GLN A 657 -8.42 6.86 3.79
N ALA A 658 -7.21 7.31 3.45
CA ALA A 658 -6.84 7.65 2.08
C ALA A 658 -6.82 6.42 1.15
N VAL A 659 -6.43 5.24 1.65
CA VAL A 659 -6.41 4.00 0.86
C VAL A 659 -7.83 3.41 0.70
N LEU A 660 -8.67 3.49 1.74
CA LEU A 660 -10.06 3.02 1.67
C LEU A 660 -10.98 3.97 0.87
N SER A 661 -10.74 5.28 0.91
CA SER A 661 -11.45 6.25 0.06
C SER A 661 -11.07 6.10 -1.43
N THR A 662 -9.86 5.61 -1.73
CA THR A 662 -9.43 5.33 -3.11
C THR A 662 -10.16 4.12 -3.73
N TYR A 663 -10.60 3.14 -2.93
CA TYR A 663 -11.44 2.02 -3.42
C TYR A 663 -12.94 2.34 -3.42
N SER A 664 -13.40 3.22 -2.51
CA SER A 664 -14.81 3.62 -2.43
C SER A 664 -15.20 4.67 -3.49
N ASN A 665 -14.25 5.46 -4.01
CA ASN A 665 -14.57 6.61 -4.88
C ASN A 665 -14.37 6.36 -6.37
N ALA A 666 -14.01 5.14 -6.79
CA ALA A 666 -13.79 4.82 -8.21
C ALA A 666 -15.07 4.41 -8.99
N CYS A 667 -16.25 4.35 -8.35
CA CYS A 667 -17.46 3.86 -9.02
C CYS A 667 -18.74 4.48 -8.43
N PHE A 668 -18.99 5.77 -8.65
CA PHE A 668 -20.39 6.26 -8.66
C PHE A 668 -20.52 7.44 -9.60
N GLY A 669 -21.05 7.13 -10.79
CA GLY A 669 -21.31 8.08 -11.86
C GLY A 669 -21.88 7.39 -13.09
N SER A 670 -22.82 6.46 -12.93
CA SER A 670 -23.74 6.14 -14.01
C SER A 670 -24.96 5.43 -13.43
N ASP A 671 -26.12 5.79 -13.94
CA ASP A 671 -27.39 5.07 -13.78
C ASP A 671 -27.37 3.68 -14.45
N ASP A 672 -26.18 3.07 -14.56
CA ASP A 672 -26.03 1.74 -15.10
C ASP A 672 -26.13 0.72 -13.98
N TRP A 673 -27.33 0.15 -13.88
CA TRP A 673 -27.74 -0.86 -12.92
C TRP A 673 -26.74 -2.02 -12.76
N CYS A 674 -25.89 -2.32 -13.75
CA CYS A 674 -24.86 -3.36 -13.66
C CYS A 674 -23.68 -2.99 -12.74
N CYS A 675 -23.27 -1.71 -12.69
CA CYS A 675 -22.12 -1.25 -11.91
C CYS A 675 -22.42 -1.12 -10.41
N GLN A 676 -23.66 -0.78 -10.04
CA GLN A 676 -24.09 -0.73 -8.64
C GLN A 676 -24.07 -2.11 -7.97
N ILE A 677 -24.35 -3.17 -8.73
CA ILE A 677 -24.39 -4.57 -8.25
C ILE A 677 -22.99 -5.10 -7.99
N LEU A 678 -22.04 -4.79 -8.88
CA LEU A 678 -20.62 -5.15 -8.74
C LEU A 678 -20.01 -4.55 -7.47
N LEU A 679 -20.36 -3.30 -7.14
CA LEU A 679 -19.90 -2.67 -5.91
C LEU A 679 -20.48 -3.34 -4.66
N LEU A 680 -21.78 -3.66 -4.67
CA LEU A 680 -22.50 -4.28 -3.55
C LEU A 680 -22.12 -5.75 -3.30
N ILE A 681 -21.73 -6.50 -4.33
CA ILE A 681 -21.18 -7.86 -4.15
C ILE A 681 -19.78 -7.78 -3.53
N HIS A 682 -18.96 -6.82 -3.96
CA HIS A 682 -17.58 -6.66 -3.48
C HIS A 682 -17.49 -6.10 -2.05
N THR A 683 -18.46 -5.31 -1.61
CA THR A 683 -18.51 -4.81 -0.22
C THR A 683 -18.91 -5.91 0.79
N TYR A 684 -19.67 -6.92 0.36
CA TYR A 684 -20.24 -7.94 1.24
C TYR A 684 -19.60 -9.34 1.09
N GLY A 685 -18.75 -9.57 0.09
CA GLY A 685 -18.03 -10.84 -0.11
C GLY A 685 -16.64 -10.93 0.56
N SER A 686 -16.03 -9.80 0.95
CA SER A 686 -14.62 -9.75 1.36
C SER A 686 -14.38 -9.50 2.86
N ASN A 687 -15.44 -9.51 3.68
CA ASN A 687 -15.35 -9.30 5.13
C ASN A 687 -15.56 -10.62 5.89
N SER A 688 -14.49 -11.21 6.40
CA SER A 688 -14.55 -12.39 7.29
C SER A 688 -15.24 -12.11 8.64
N LYS A 689 -15.40 -10.83 9.03
CA LYS A 689 -16.21 -10.40 10.18
C LYS A 689 -17.72 -10.52 9.96
N VAL A 690 -18.19 -10.43 8.70
CA VAL A 690 -19.63 -10.55 8.37
C VAL A 690 -20.04 -12.02 8.24
N ALA A 691 -19.09 -12.91 7.89
CA ALA A 691 -19.33 -14.35 7.84
C ALA A 691 -19.49 -15.01 9.23
N SER A 692 -18.82 -14.47 10.26
CA SER A 692 -19.01 -14.94 11.65
C SER A 692 -20.27 -14.35 12.27
N GLU A 693 -20.59 -13.07 12.02
CA GLU A 693 -21.83 -12.41 12.51
C GLU A 693 -23.14 -12.92 11.87
N LEU A 694 -23.04 -13.73 10.80
CA LEU A 694 -24.17 -14.34 10.08
C LEU A 694 -24.28 -15.85 10.31
N SER A 695 -23.43 -16.44 11.15
CA SER A 695 -23.51 -17.86 11.52
C SER A 695 -24.65 -18.10 12.53
N ASP A 696 -24.90 -17.17 13.45
CA ASP A 696 -25.94 -17.28 14.49
C ASP A 696 -27.26 -16.57 14.15
N ARG A 697 -27.39 -15.98 12.97
CA ARG A 697 -28.66 -15.41 12.49
C ARG A 697 -29.07 -16.05 11.18
N GLN A 698 -30.18 -16.79 11.23
CA GLN A 698 -30.92 -17.15 10.01
C GLN A 698 -31.01 -15.91 9.10
N PRO A 699 -30.80 -16.09 7.78
CA PRO A 699 -30.73 -14.95 6.85
C PRO A 699 -31.97 -14.07 7.01
N ASN A 700 -31.78 -12.75 6.88
CA ASN A 700 -32.83 -11.72 6.78
C ASN A 700 -33.65 -11.89 5.48
N MET A 701 -34.18 -13.09 5.28
CA MET A 701 -35.13 -13.51 4.25
C MET A 701 -36.56 -13.19 4.67
N GLU A 702 -36.81 -12.58 5.84
CA GLU A 702 -38.15 -12.15 6.27
C GLU A 702 -38.83 -11.19 5.27
N MET A 703 -38.05 -10.51 4.42
CA MET A 703 -38.57 -9.66 3.33
C MET A 703 -38.69 -10.37 1.97
N CYS A 704 -38.18 -11.59 1.82
CA CYS A 704 -38.17 -12.34 0.56
C CYS A 704 -39.15 -13.52 0.60
N VAL A 705 -39.98 -13.64 -0.43
CA VAL A 705 -40.94 -14.74 -0.53
C VAL A 705 -40.25 -15.94 -1.18
N MET A 706 -40.27 -17.09 -0.50
CA MET A 706 -39.81 -18.35 -1.07
C MET A 706 -40.87 -18.89 -2.04
N LYS A 707 -40.43 -19.21 -3.26
CA LYS A 707 -41.28 -19.77 -4.30
C LYS A 707 -40.60 -20.98 -4.95
N ARG A 708 -41.38 -21.71 -5.73
CA ARG A 708 -40.92 -22.88 -6.48
C ARG A 708 -41.34 -22.75 -7.95
N ALA A 709 -40.39 -22.95 -8.85
CA ALA A 709 -40.65 -23.09 -10.27
C ALA A 709 -40.61 -24.57 -10.63
N SER A 710 -41.48 -25.00 -11.54
CA SER A 710 -41.47 -26.36 -12.05
C SER A 710 -40.56 -26.46 -13.27
N TYR A 711 -39.64 -27.42 -13.26
CA TYR A 711 -38.79 -27.74 -14.41
C TYR A 711 -38.64 -29.26 -14.54
N GLN A 712 -39.22 -29.88 -15.58
CA GLN A 712 -39.17 -31.34 -15.79
C GLN A 712 -39.58 -32.16 -14.56
N ASP A 713 -40.73 -31.82 -13.96
CA ASP A 713 -41.25 -32.40 -12.72
C ASP A 713 -40.39 -32.15 -11.46
N LEU A 714 -39.33 -31.34 -11.57
CA LEU A 714 -38.50 -30.87 -10.47
C LEU A 714 -39.03 -29.57 -9.91
N ASN A 715 -38.96 -29.42 -8.59
CA ASN A 715 -39.26 -28.18 -7.90
C ASN A 715 -37.96 -27.41 -7.65
N ILE A 716 -37.75 -26.34 -8.41
CA ILE A 716 -36.61 -25.44 -8.24
C ILE A 716 -37.00 -24.36 -7.24
N ALA A 717 -36.39 -24.39 -6.05
CA ALA A 717 -36.61 -23.41 -5.01
C ALA A 717 -35.81 -22.14 -5.29
N TYR A 718 -36.44 -21.00 -5.03
CA TYR A 718 -35.78 -19.71 -5.09
C TYR A 718 -36.48 -18.72 -4.16
N TYR A 719 -35.76 -17.67 -3.79
CA TYR A 719 -36.28 -16.55 -3.01
C TYR A 719 -36.37 -15.33 -3.91
N THR A 720 -37.47 -14.60 -3.82
CA THR A 720 -37.65 -13.37 -4.59
C THR A 720 -38.17 -12.24 -3.73
N SER A 721 -37.72 -11.02 -4.05
CA SER A 721 -38.21 -9.78 -3.45
C SER A 721 -38.16 -8.66 -4.48
N GLY A 722 -39.13 -7.73 -4.40
CA GLY A 722 -39.37 -6.68 -5.40
C GLY A 722 -40.30 -7.12 -6.55
N SER A 723 -40.66 -6.16 -7.42
CA SER A 723 -41.58 -6.36 -8.55
C SER A 723 -41.02 -5.74 -9.84
N GLY A 724 -41.57 -6.11 -11.01
CA GLY A 724 -41.14 -5.61 -12.33
C GLY A 724 -40.39 -6.64 -13.18
N ARG A 725 -40.31 -6.43 -14.50
CA ARG A 725 -39.85 -7.45 -15.48
C ARG A 725 -38.33 -7.57 -15.64
N LYS A 726 -37.56 -6.82 -14.84
CA LYS A 726 -36.09 -6.86 -14.79
C LYS A 726 -35.63 -7.21 -13.39
N ALA A 727 -34.66 -8.11 -13.26
CA ALA A 727 -34.18 -8.55 -11.96
C ALA A 727 -32.69 -8.90 -11.94
N LEU A 728 -32.15 -8.90 -10.72
CA LEU A 728 -30.85 -9.44 -10.38
C LEU A 728 -31.01 -10.90 -10.00
N VAL A 729 -30.26 -11.79 -10.63
CA VAL A 729 -30.42 -13.23 -10.45
C VAL A 729 -29.10 -13.80 -9.95
N PHE A 730 -29.11 -14.29 -8.72
CA PHE A 730 -27.94 -14.78 -8.02
C PHE A 730 -27.84 -16.31 -8.13
N ILE A 731 -26.71 -16.78 -8.66
CA ILE A 731 -26.39 -18.18 -8.97
C ILE A 731 -25.19 -18.59 -8.13
N HIS A 732 -25.39 -19.52 -7.20
CA HIS A 732 -24.34 -19.99 -6.30
C HIS A 732 -23.38 -21.00 -6.95
N GLY A 733 -22.25 -21.26 -6.27
CA GLY A 733 -21.22 -22.23 -6.69
C GLY A 733 -21.51 -23.67 -6.30
N TRP A 734 -20.57 -24.57 -6.59
CA TRP A 734 -20.64 -25.99 -6.23
C TRP A 734 -20.71 -26.18 -4.71
N SER A 735 -21.55 -27.09 -4.23
CA SER A 735 -21.79 -27.36 -2.80
C SER A 735 -22.38 -26.20 -1.99
N CYS A 736 -22.81 -25.11 -2.64
CA CYS A 736 -23.48 -23.97 -2.01
C CYS A 736 -25.02 -24.04 -2.16
N SER A 737 -25.71 -23.01 -1.68
CA SER A 737 -27.12 -22.75 -1.93
C SER A 737 -27.36 -21.24 -2.05
N SER A 738 -28.59 -20.81 -2.26
CA SER A 738 -28.98 -19.40 -2.28
C SER A 738 -28.61 -18.65 -1.00
N VAL A 739 -28.37 -19.37 0.12
CA VAL A 739 -27.91 -18.82 1.41
C VAL A 739 -26.58 -18.06 1.27
N LEU A 740 -25.72 -18.46 0.32
CA LEU A 740 -24.47 -17.76 0.02
C LEU A 740 -24.68 -16.25 -0.20
N TRP A 741 -25.84 -15.89 -0.75
CA TRP A 741 -26.19 -14.53 -1.11
C TRP A 741 -26.99 -13.79 -0.03
N GLY A 742 -27.07 -14.33 1.19
CA GLY A 742 -27.86 -13.76 2.29
C GLY A 742 -27.48 -12.32 2.61
N GLY A 743 -26.19 -11.97 2.57
CA GLY A 743 -25.70 -10.60 2.74
C GLY A 743 -26.14 -9.65 1.62
N GLN A 744 -26.29 -10.17 0.41
CA GLN A 744 -26.78 -9.43 -0.76
C GLN A 744 -28.31 -9.28 -0.79
N GLY A 745 -29.03 -9.86 0.17
CA GLY A 745 -30.49 -9.66 0.33
C GLY A 745 -30.90 -8.20 0.46
N ALA A 746 -30.00 -7.32 0.95
CA ALA A 746 -30.23 -5.87 1.02
C ALA A 746 -30.48 -5.20 -0.34
N LEU A 747 -29.97 -5.78 -1.44
CA LEU A 747 -30.20 -5.30 -2.80
C LEU A 747 -31.66 -5.36 -3.23
N SER A 748 -32.45 -6.22 -2.57
CA SER A 748 -33.89 -6.31 -2.81
C SER A 748 -34.68 -5.04 -2.45
N ARG A 749 -34.07 -4.12 -1.69
CA ARG A 749 -34.66 -2.82 -1.34
C ARG A 749 -34.70 -1.84 -2.52
N GLN A 750 -33.81 -2.00 -3.49
CA GLN A 750 -33.64 -1.08 -4.62
C GLN A 750 -33.92 -1.74 -5.97
N HIS A 751 -33.71 -3.05 -6.08
CA HIS A 751 -33.93 -3.81 -7.31
C HIS A 751 -34.67 -5.11 -7.03
N ARG A 752 -35.44 -5.60 -8.02
CA ARG A 752 -35.99 -6.97 -7.91
C ARG A 752 -34.84 -7.96 -7.88
N ALA A 753 -34.81 -8.81 -6.85
CA ALA A 753 -33.76 -9.80 -6.66
C ALA A 753 -34.34 -11.21 -6.61
N ILE A 754 -33.62 -12.16 -7.22
CA ILE A 754 -33.91 -13.59 -7.22
C ILE A 754 -32.67 -14.36 -6.80
N PHE A 755 -32.81 -15.22 -5.80
CA PHE A 755 -31.75 -16.07 -5.29
C PHE A 755 -32.15 -17.53 -5.53
N ILE A 756 -31.44 -18.23 -6.41
CA ILE A 756 -31.85 -19.55 -6.91
C ILE A 756 -31.05 -20.64 -6.22
N ASP A 757 -31.73 -21.69 -5.75
CA ASP A 757 -31.10 -22.98 -5.43
C ASP A 757 -31.02 -23.82 -6.70
N LEU A 758 -29.82 -24.16 -7.15
CA LEU A 758 -29.65 -25.04 -8.32
C LEU A 758 -30.21 -26.44 -8.03
N PRO A 759 -30.70 -27.19 -9.03
CA PRO A 759 -30.99 -28.62 -8.89
C PRO A 759 -29.92 -29.37 -8.08
N GLY A 760 -30.33 -30.22 -7.14
CA GLY A 760 -29.40 -30.94 -6.25
C GLY A 760 -28.81 -30.11 -5.11
N HIS A 761 -29.16 -28.83 -4.98
CA HIS A 761 -28.66 -27.91 -3.95
C HIS A 761 -29.81 -27.26 -3.18
N GLY A 762 -29.53 -26.82 -1.95
CA GLY A 762 -30.49 -26.09 -1.11
C GLY A 762 -31.85 -26.80 -0.97
N LYS A 763 -32.94 -26.08 -1.27
CA LYS A 763 -34.32 -26.58 -1.21
C LYS A 763 -34.86 -27.08 -2.57
N SER A 764 -34.03 -27.10 -3.60
CA SER A 764 -34.39 -27.62 -4.94
C SER A 764 -34.38 -29.14 -4.99
N SER A 765 -35.20 -29.72 -5.88
CA SER A 765 -35.19 -31.17 -6.11
C SER A 765 -33.81 -31.67 -6.54
N ALA A 766 -33.44 -32.87 -6.06
CA ALA A 766 -32.15 -33.53 -6.35
C ALA A 766 -32.37 -34.80 -7.21
N PRO A 767 -32.61 -34.66 -8.52
CA PRO A 767 -32.83 -35.81 -9.39
C PRO A 767 -31.56 -36.66 -9.54
N GLN A 768 -31.76 -37.96 -9.75
CA GLN A 768 -30.72 -38.86 -10.23
C GLN A 768 -30.60 -38.72 -11.75
N THR A 769 -29.98 -37.64 -12.19
CA THR A 769 -29.73 -37.31 -13.61
C THR A 769 -28.30 -36.81 -13.77
N GLU A 770 -27.83 -36.72 -15.00
CA GLU A 770 -26.56 -36.07 -15.30
C GLU A 770 -26.68 -34.55 -15.10
N TYR A 771 -25.86 -34.02 -14.19
CA TYR A 771 -25.81 -32.59 -13.89
C TYR A 771 -24.85 -31.89 -14.87
N SER A 772 -25.42 -31.25 -15.89
CA SER A 772 -24.67 -30.45 -16.87
C SER A 772 -24.93 -28.94 -16.69
N HIS A 773 -24.03 -28.10 -17.17
CA HIS A 773 -24.24 -26.64 -17.17
C HIS A 773 -25.51 -26.24 -17.93
N GLU A 774 -25.85 -26.97 -19.00
CA GLU A 774 -27.08 -26.76 -19.76
C GLU A 774 -28.32 -27.11 -18.93
N PHE A 775 -28.28 -28.24 -18.21
CA PHE A 775 -29.36 -28.64 -17.31
C PHE A 775 -29.62 -27.58 -16.24
N PHE A 776 -28.56 -27.06 -15.62
CA PHE A 776 -28.66 -25.95 -14.67
C PHE A 776 -29.20 -24.66 -15.29
N ALA A 777 -28.72 -24.29 -16.48
CA ALA A 777 -29.19 -23.10 -17.18
C ALA A 777 -30.69 -23.19 -17.53
N ARG A 778 -31.16 -24.35 -17.99
CA ARG A 778 -32.59 -24.56 -18.28
C ARG A 778 -33.46 -24.53 -17.01
N ALA A 779 -32.95 -25.03 -15.89
CA ALA A 779 -33.62 -24.91 -14.60
C ALA A 779 -33.73 -23.43 -14.14
N ILE A 780 -32.67 -22.64 -14.32
CA ILE A 780 -32.70 -21.19 -14.06
C ILE A 780 -33.71 -20.50 -14.97
N LYS A 781 -33.76 -20.85 -16.26
CA LYS A 781 -34.72 -20.27 -17.21
C LYS A 781 -36.17 -20.48 -16.77
N ALA A 782 -36.51 -21.66 -16.25
CA ALA A 782 -37.85 -21.93 -15.70
C ALA A 782 -38.19 -21.00 -14.53
N VAL A 783 -37.21 -20.68 -13.67
CA VAL A 783 -37.39 -19.68 -12.60
C VAL A 783 -37.63 -18.27 -13.18
N LEU A 784 -36.89 -17.87 -14.22
CA LEU A 784 -37.08 -16.57 -14.86
C LEU A 784 -38.45 -16.43 -15.52
N GLU A 785 -38.96 -17.50 -16.12
CA GLU A 785 -40.29 -17.55 -16.73
C GLU A 785 -41.40 -17.53 -15.69
N ASN A 786 -41.24 -18.29 -14.59
CA ASN A 786 -42.20 -18.29 -13.49
C ASN A 786 -42.33 -16.91 -12.80
N GLU A 787 -41.32 -16.06 -12.94
CA GLU A 787 -41.29 -14.69 -12.41
C GLU A 787 -41.57 -13.60 -13.47
N ASP A 788 -41.97 -13.98 -14.69
CA ASP A 788 -42.25 -13.07 -15.82
C ASP A 788 -41.11 -12.09 -16.14
N LEU A 789 -39.86 -12.58 -16.09
CA LEU A 789 -38.68 -11.76 -16.38
C LEU A 789 -38.35 -11.73 -17.86
N THR A 790 -38.26 -10.52 -18.41
CA THR A 790 -37.88 -10.28 -19.81
C THR A 790 -36.37 -10.02 -19.96
N GLN A 791 -35.71 -9.52 -18.90
CA GLN A 791 -34.27 -9.27 -18.87
C GLN A 791 -33.71 -9.47 -17.46
N CYS A 792 -32.49 -9.98 -17.35
CA CYS A 792 -31.82 -10.15 -16.06
C CYS A 792 -30.31 -9.90 -16.12
N VAL A 793 -29.74 -9.46 -14.99
CA VAL A 793 -28.29 -9.51 -14.72
C VAL A 793 -28.04 -10.74 -13.89
N LEU A 794 -27.15 -11.60 -14.39
CA LEU A 794 -26.75 -12.81 -13.68
C LEU A 794 -25.54 -12.48 -12.81
N VAL A 795 -25.62 -12.82 -11.52
CA VAL A 795 -24.51 -12.75 -10.58
C VAL A 795 -24.11 -14.18 -10.26
N ALA A 796 -22.89 -14.57 -10.61
CA ALA A 796 -22.55 -15.96 -10.77
C ALA A 796 -21.25 -16.32 -10.05
N HIS A 797 -21.34 -17.12 -8.98
CA HIS A 797 -20.19 -17.53 -8.17
C HIS A 797 -19.63 -18.89 -8.58
N SER A 798 -18.32 -19.01 -8.80
CA SER A 798 -17.62 -20.28 -9.07
C SER A 798 -18.30 -21.11 -10.18
N LEU A 799 -18.87 -22.29 -9.89
CA LEU A 799 -19.66 -23.09 -10.83
C LEU A 799 -20.80 -22.30 -11.52
N GLY A 800 -21.36 -21.31 -10.82
CA GLY A 800 -22.41 -20.45 -11.32
C GLY A 800 -21.99 -19.69 -12.58
N GLY A 801 -20.70 -19.35 -12.75
CA GLY A 801 -20.24 -18.61 -13.92
C GLY A 801 -20.38 -19.39 -15.22
N PRO A 802 -19.80 -20.59 -15.35
CA PRO A 802 -20.04 -21.47 -16.51
C PRO A 802 -21.52 -21.71 -16.80
N ILE A 803 -22.37 -21.81 -15.75
CA ILE A 803 -23.82 -21.94 -15.89
C ILE A 803 -24.44 -20.64 -16.44
N ALA A 804 -24.02 -19.47 -15.97
CA ALA A 804 -24.47 -18.16 -16.45
C ALA A 804 -24.06 -17.93 -17.91
N THR A 805 -22.84 -18.31 -18.28
CA THR A 805 -22.37 -18.30 -19.68
C THR A 805 -23.23 -19.21 -20.55
N MET A 806 -23.58 -20.39 -20.04
CA MET A 806 -24.50 -21.32 -20.73
C MET A 806 -25.90 -20.73 -20.86
N LEU A 807 -26.41 -20.02 -19.85
CA LEU A 807 -27.71 -19.35 -19.92
C LEU A 807 -27.72 -18.25 -20.98
N LEU A 808 -26.68 -17.41 -21.04
CA LEU A 808 -26.52 -16.39 -22.08
C LEU A 808 -26.46 -17.03 -23.47
N ARG A 809 -25.78 -18.18 -23.60
CA ARG A 809 -25.71 -18.92 -24.87
C ARG A 809 -27.07 -19.44 -25.32
N LEU A 810 -27.86 -19.99 -24.40
CA LEU A 810 -29.18 -20.55 -24.72
C LEU A 810 -30.26 -19.47 -24.89
N TYR A 811 -30.17 -18.38 -24.14
CA TYR A 811 -31.21 -17.35 -24.05
C TYR A 811 -30.62 -15.92 -24.08
N PRO A 812 -29.96 -15.52 -25.18
CA PRO A 812 -29.19 -14.27 -25.24
C PRO A 812 -30.03 -13.01 -25.07
N SER A 813 -31.30 -13.04 -25.49
CA SER A 813 -32.23 -11.91 -25.30
C SER A 813 -32.67 -11.71 -23.86
N THR A 814 -32.52 -12.73 -23.00
CA THR A 814 -32.94 -12.70 -21.59
C THR A 814 -31.82 -12.21 -20.67
N VAL A 815 -30.55 -12.38 -21.06
CA VAL A 815 -29.39 -12.02 -20.23
C VAL A 815 -28.81 -10.69 -20.70
N ALA A 816 -28.97 -9.65 -19.88
CA ALA A 816 -28.46 -8.33 -20.17
C ALA A 816 -26.96 -8.20 -19.84
N SER A 817 -26.52 -8.80 -18.74
CA SER A 817 -25.11 -8.87 -18.37
C SER A 817 -24.84 -10.02 -17.39
N ILE A 818 -23.57 -10.40 -17.25
CA ILE A 818 -23.09 -11.40 -16.30
C ILE A 818 -21.98 -10.79 -15.44
N VAL A 819 -22.11 -10.95 -14.13
CA VAL A 819 -21.10 -10.65 -13.12
C VAL A 819 -20.50 -11.97 -12.63
N TYR A 820 -19.21 -12.19 -12.92
CA TYR A 820 -18.47 -13.34 -12.42
C TYR A 820 -17.90 -13.04 -11.03
N VAL A 821 -18.14 -13.94 -10.08
CA VAL A 821 -17.61 -13.86 -8.72
C VAL A 821 -16.77 -15.10 -8.48
N ASP A 822 -15.47 -14.96 -8.27
CA ASP A 822 -14.53 -16.08 -8.05
C ASP A 822 -14.79 -17.29 -8.96
N SER A 823 -14.90 -17.02 -10.27
CA SER A 823 -15.38 -17.97 -11.28
C SER A 823 -14.46 -18.00 -12.49
N PHE A 824 -14.37 -19.17 -13.14
CA PHE A 824 -13.61 -19.34 -14.36
C PHE A 824 -14.31 -18.69 -15.56
N PHE A 825 -13.57 -17.91 -16.34
CA PHE A 825 -13.95 -17.56 -17.70
C PHE A 825 -13.57 -18.73 -18.61
N ILE A 826 -14.56 -19.55 -19.00
CA ILE A 826 -14.30 -20.73 -19.83
C ILE A 826 -14.36 -20.30 -21.30
N ASN A 827 -13.21 -20.32 -21.98
CA ASN A 827 -13.16 -20.18 -23.43
C ASN A 827 -14.00 -21.31 -24.07
N SER A 828 -14.90 -20.95 -25.00
CA SER A 828 -15.97 -21.83 -25.54
C SER A 828 -15.47 -23.11 -26.22
N GLU A 829 -14.15 -23.24 -26.43
CA GLU A 829 -13.47 -24.28 -27.20
C GLU A 829 -13.50 -25.68 -26.54
N ASN A 830 -13.73 -25.78 -25.23
CA ASN A 830 -13.53 -27.03 -24.48
C ASN A 830 -14.78 -27.91 -24.26
N TYR A 831 -15.97 -27.53 -24.75
CA TYR A 831 -17.22 -28.21 -24.36
C TYR A 831 -18.11 -28.74 -25.50
N LEU A 832 -17.71 -28.67 -26.77
CA LEU A 832 -18.55 -29.13 -27.89
C LEU A 832 -17.91 -30.24 -28.74
N PRO A 833 -18.64 -31.33 -29.04
CA PRO A 833 -18.23 -32.33 -30.04
C PRO A 833 -18.01 -31.68 -31.41
N GLU A 834 -17.10 -32.23 -32.20
CA GLU A 834 -16.64 -31.61 -33.46
C GLU A 834 -17.76 -31.37 -34.48
N VAL A 835 -18.78 -32.21 -34.49
CA VAL A 835 -19.94 -32.08 -35.37
C VAL A 835 -20.80 -30.88 -34.96
N ASP A 836 -20.97 -30.67 -33.66
CA ASP A 836 -21.71 -29.52 -33.13
C ASP A 836 -20.87 -28.25 -33.19
N ARG A 837 -19.53 -28.34 -33.13
CA ARG A 837 -18.62 -27.25 -33.48
C ARG A 837 -18.77 -26.85 -34.93
N LYS A 838 -18.91 -27.81 -35.85
CA LYS A 838 -19.02 -27.51 -37.27
C LYS A 838 -20.39 -26.91 -37.61
N LYS A 839 -21.47 -27.41 -37.02
CA LYS A 839 -22.80 -26.80 -37.14
C LYS A 839 -22.89 -25.43 -36.45
N LEU A 840 -22.20 -25.25 -35.32
CA LEU A 840 -22.12 -23.96 -34.65
C LEU A 840 -21.26 -22.99 -35.46
N ALA A 841 -20.09 -23.41 -35.93
CA ALA A 841 -19.23 -22.62 -36.81
C ALA A 841 -19.88 -22.33 -38.16
N GLU A 842 -20.72 -23.20 -38.70
CA GLU A 842 -21.52 -22.95 -39.91
C GLU A 842 -22.71 -22.02 -39.63
N ARG A 843 -23.26 -22.00 -38.40
CA ARG A 843 -24.24 -20.99 -37.97
C ARG A 843 -23.61 -19.65 -37.62
N LEU A 844 -22.34 -19.64 -37.22
CA LEU A 844 -21.56 -18.45 -36.86
C LEU A 844 -20.74 -17.93 -38.05
N GLN A 845 -20.49 -18.74 -39.09
CA GLN A 845 -19.91 -18.31 -40.35
C GLN A 845 -20.97 -17.56 -41.13
N GLY A 846 -20.77 -16.24 -41.20
CA GLY A 846 -21.75 -15.28 -41.69
C GLY A 846 -22.45 -14.52 -40.57
N ASP A 847 -22.22 -14.86 -39.30
CA ASP A 847 -22.60 -14.04 -38.16
C ASP A 847 -21.42 -13.12 -37.81
N GLU A 848 -21.34 -11.99 -38.52
CA GLU A 848 -20.34 -10.94 -38.33
C GLU A 848 -20.23 -10.49 -36.86
N TYR A 849 -21.29 -10.68 -36.07
CA TYR A 849 -21.36 -10.25 -34.68
C TYR A 849 -20.55 -11.13 -33.72
N PHE A 850 -20.31 -12.39 -34.07
CA PHE A 850 -19.52 -13.31 -33.24
C PHE A 850 -18.02 -13.21 -33.55
N GLU A 851 -17.64 -13.13 -34.83
CA GLU A 851 -16.26 -12.86 -35.27
C GLU A 851 -15.78 -11.49 -34.75
N ALA A 852 -16.63 -10.46 -34.81
CA ALA A 852 -16.35 -9.15 -34.22
C ALA A 852 -16.23 -9.17 -32.68
N LYS A 853 -16.90 -10.11 -32.00
CA LYS A 853 -16.81 -10.27 -30.54
C LYS A 853 -15.56 -10.99 -30.08
N ILE A 854 -15.00 -11.90 -30.89
CA ILE A 854 -13.75 -12.61 -30.56
C ILE A 854 -12.53 -11.76 -30.90
N GLU A 855 -12.50 -11.10 -32.06
CA GLU A 855 -11.39 -10.17 -32.38
C GLU A 855 -11.46 -8.85 -31.59
N GLY A 856 -12.63 -8.53 -31.02
CA GLY A 856 -12.90 -7.31 -30.25
C GLY A 856 -13.00 -7.47 -28.73
N PHE A 857 -12.65 -8.62 -28.14
CA PHE A 857 -12.64 -8.75 -26.68
C PHE A 857 -11.36 -8.12 -26.11
N GLY A 858 -11.41 -6.80 -25.91
CA GLY A 858 -10.34 -6.01 -25.27
C GLY A 858 -10.05 -4.63 -25.87
N THR A 859 -10.86 -4.09 -26.78
CA THR A 859 -10.65 -2.71 -27.29
C THR A 859 -11.96 -1.92 -27.45
N GLU A 860 -11.86 -0.58 -27.41
CA GLU A 860 -12.90 0.46 -27.45
C GLU A 860 -13.88 0.42 -28.65
N ARG A 861 -13.78 -0.57 -29.54
CA ARG A 861 -14.59 -0.60 -30.77
C ARG A 861 -16.05 -0.99 -30.57
N THR A 862 -16.40 -1.59 -29.44
CA THR A 862 -17.75 -2.11 -29.21
C THR A 862 -18.75 -1.07 -28.70
N THR A 863 -18.28 0.07 -28.17
CA THR A 863 -19.16 1.18 -27.76
C THR A 863 -19.63 2.03 -28.94
N ALA A 864 -18.84 2.11 -30.01
CA ALA A 864 -19.17 2.94 -31.18
C ALA A 864 -20.24 2.33 -32.11
N GLU A 865 -20.37 1.01 -32.20
CA GLU A 865 -21.32 0.37 -33.14
C GLU A 865 -22.73 0.14 -32.57
N LEU A 866 -22.91 0.20 -31.25
CA LEU A 866 -24.25 0.26 -30.63
C LEU A 866 -25.01 1.54 -30.97
N SER A 867 -24.34 2.55 -31.56
CA SER A 867 -24.95 3.82 -31.98
C SER A 867 -25.56 3.82 -33.40
N LYS A 868 -25.49 2.71 -34.16
CA LYS A 868 -25.85 2.67 -35.59
C LYS A 868 -27.01 1.75 -35.99
N ALA A 869 -27.91 1.38 -35.07
CA ALA A 869 -29.20 0.80 -35.48
C ALA A 869 -30.10 1.89 -36.14
N PRO A 870 -30.89 1.56 -37.17
CA PRO A 870 -31.50 2.56 -38.05
C PRO A 870 -32.55 3.39 -37.30
N ALA A 871 -32.38 4.71 -37.31
CA ALA A 871 -33.37 5.65 -36.80
C ALA A 871 -34.67 5.53 -37.61
N MET A 872 -35.73 5.06 -36.94
CA MET A 872 -37.09 5.31 -37.40
C MET A 872 -37.39 6.79 -37.09
N HIS A 873 -37.42 7.60 -38.15
CA HIS A 873 -37.64 9.04 -38.11
C HIS A 873 -38.88 9.45 -37.31
N THR A 874 -38.73 10.46 -36.44
CA THR A 874 -39.60 11.66 -36.41
C THR A 874 -38.90 12.83 -35.70
N GLY A 875 -38.62 13.92 -36.45
CA GLY A 875 -38.81 15.32 -35.99
C GLY A 875 -37.77 16.03 -35.11
N GLY A 876 -36.85 16.75 -35.76
CA GLY A 876 -36.50 18.17 -35.53
C GLY A 876 -36.10 18.70 -34.13
N GLY A 877 -34.83 19.08 -33.99
CA GLY A 877 -34.33 20.03 -32.96
C GLY A 877 -32.80 20.03 -32.84
N THR A 878 -32.12 21.08 -33.28
CA THR A 878 -30.66 21.27 -33.15
C THR A 878 -30.26 21.53 -31.70
N SER A 879 -29.40 20.68 -31.11
CA SER A 879 -28.77 20.89 -29.79
C SER A 879 -27.28 21.21 -29.98
N GLN A 880 -26.83 22.36 -29.46
CA GLN A 880 -25.45 22.86 -29.52
C GLN A 880 -24.59 22.10 -28.48
N SER A 881 -23.42 21.57 -28.88
CA SER A 881 -22.55 20.82 -27.96
C SER A 881 -21.79 21.75 -27.02
N LYS A 882 -21.71 21.40 -25.73
CA LYS A 882 -20.99 22.14 -24.67
C LYS A 882 -19.49 22.36 -25.01
N PRO A 883 -18.93 23.57 -24.85
CA PRO A 883 -17.50 23.84 -25.05
C PRO A 883 -16.59 23.01 -24.14
N TYR A 884 -15.41 22.60 -24.62
CA TYR A 884 -14.49 21.72 -23.89
C TYR A 884 -13.85 22.43 -22.68
N SER A 885 -13.62 23.74 -22.77
CA SER A 885 -13.08 24.54 -21.66
C SER A 885 -13.99 24.46 -20.43
N ILE A 886 -15.27 24.82 -20.60
CA ILE A 886 -16.30 24.79 -19.56
C ILE A 886 -16.58 23.35 -19.12
N TRP A 887 -16.68 22.42 -20.08
CA TRP A 887 -16.96 21.03 -19.75
C TRP A 887 -15.86 20.40 -18.89
N MET A 888 -14.59 20.63 -19.22
CA MET A 888 -13.50 20.13 -18.40
C MET A 888 -13.46 20.83 -17.03
N ALA A 889 -13.63 22.15 -16.96
CA ALA A 889 -13.62 22.86 -15.69
C ALA A 889 -14.73 22.39 -14.74
N GLU A 890 -15.95 22.21 -15.24
CA GLU A 890 -17.04 21.64 -14.45
C GLU A 890 -16.76 20.19 -14.04
N SER A 891 -16.05 19.43 -14.87
CA SER A 891 -15.67 18.05 -14.55
C SER A 891 -14.66 18.01 -13.39
N VAL A 892 -13.70 18.95 -13.35
CA VAL A 892 -12.75 19.10 -12.24
C VAL A 892 -13.48 19.57 -10.97
N ILE A 893 -14.42 20.50 -11.08
CA ILE A 893 -15.28 20.96 -9.96
C ILE A 893 -16.12 19.79 -9.42
N ALA A 894 -16.75 19.01 -10.30
CA ALA A 894 -17.57 17.85 -9.91
C ALA A 894 -16.76 16.80 -9.15
N ARG A 895 -15.46 16.68 -9.43
CA ARG A 895 -14.53 15.80 -8.70
C ARG A 895 -13.98 16.41 -7.40
N GLY A 896 -14.35 17.65 -7.04
CA GLY A 896 -13.84 18.33 -5.84
C GLY A 896 -12.33 18.58 -5.86
N GLN A 897 -11.73 18.68 -7.05
CA GLN A 897 -10.28 18.83 -7.23
C GLN A 897 -9.85 20.31 -7.20
N GLY A 898 -8.59 20.58 -6.84
CA GLY A 898 -8.04 21.95 -6.81
C GLY A 898 -8.41 22.76 -5.56
N LEU A 899 -8.71 22.08 -4.44
CA LEU A 899 -8.97 22.68 -3.13
C LEU A 899 -7.82 22.40 -2.15
N ALA A 900 -7.57 23.35 -1.23
CA ALA A 900 -6.52 23.21 -0.23
C ALA A 900 -6.83 22.13 0.82
N SER A 901 -5.80 21.46 1.34
CA SER A 901 -5.89 20.52 2.46
C SER A 901 -4.79 20.79 3.48
N PRO A 902 -5.07 20.76 4.81
CA PRO A 902 -4.04 20.91 5.84
C PRO A 902 -2.91 19.88 5.71
N ASP A 903 -3.24 18.67 5.26
CA ASP A 903 -2.30 17.55 5.05
C ASP A 903 -1.85 17.42 3.58
N GLY A 904 -2.11 18.43 2.75
CA GLY A 904 -1.79 18.39 1.33
C GLY A 904 -0.28 18.40 1.07
N ASP A 905 0.15 17.68 0.04
CA ASP A 905 1.56 17.63 -0.36
C ASP A 905 2.11 19.02 -0.79
N SER A 906 3.43 19.13 -0.92
CA SER A 906 4.08 20.39 -1.30
C SER A 906 3.66 20.93 -2.68
N GLY A 907 3.21 20.06 -3.58
CA GLY A 907 2.70 20.41 -4.92
C GLY A 907 1.23 20.82 -4.95
N GLN A 908 0.52 20.79 -3.81
CA GLN A 908 -0.89 21.20 -3.74
C GLN A 908 -1.08 22.66 -4.19
N TRP A 909 -0.14 23.53 -3.83
CA TRP A 909 -0.24 24.95 -4.09
C TRP A 909 -0.34 25.25 -5.58
N LEU A 910 0.55 24.63 -6.36
CA LEU A 910 0.55 24.74 -7.81
C LEU A 910 -0.76 24.22 -8.42
N ARG A 911 -1.25 23.06 -7.97
CA ARG A 911 -2.52 22.50 -8.46
C ARG A 911 -3.70 23.44 -8.20
N ILE A 912 -3.75 24.05 -7.01
CA ILE A 912 -4.79 25.01 -6.63
C ILE A 912 -4.66 26.28 -7.46
N GLY A 913 -3.52 26.97 -7.40
CA GLY A 913 -3.34 28.27 -8.05
C GLY A 913 -3.44 28.21 -9.58
N PHE A 914 -2.98 27.12 -10.20
CA PHE A 914 -3.11 26.93 -11.64
C PHE A 914 -4.56 26.64 -12.06
N PHE A 915 -5.31 25.87 -11.28
CA PHE A 915 -6.73 25.66 -11.55
C PHE A 915 -7.55 26.93 -11.32
N GLN A 916 -7.27 27.68 -10.25
CA GLN A 916 -7.86 29.00 -10.01
C GLN A 916 -7.60 29.94 -11.20
N THR A 917 -6.39 29.91 -11.77
CA THR A 917 -6.08 30.65 -13.00
C THR A 917 -6.97 30.22 -14.16
N ALA A 918 -7.15 28.91 -14.39
CA ALA A 918 -8.03 28.41 -15.45
C ALA A 918 -9.50 28.85 -15.25
N LEU A 919 -10.00 28.82 -14.01
CA LEU A 919 -11.35 29.30 -13.67
C LEU A 919 -11.50 30.80 -13.91
N LEU A 920 -10.49 31.61 -13.54
CA LEU A 920 -10.50 33.06 -13.79
C LEU A 920 -10.51 33.40 -15.28
N GLU A 921 -9.80 32.64 -16.10
CA GLU A 921 -9.81 32.81 -17.56
C GLU A 921 -11.16 32.39 -18.17
N ILE A 922 -11.84 31.38 -17.61
CA ILE A 922 -13.23 31.05 -17.99
C ILE A 922 -14.19 32.18 -17.59
N LEU A 923 -14.06 32.72 -16.39
CA LEU A 923 -14.91 33.81 -15.89
C LEU A 923 -14.73 35.12 -16.69
N SER A 924 -13.59 35.30 -17.35
CA SER A 924 -13.32 36.46 -18.20
C SER A 924 -13.83 36.30 -19.64
N ALA A 925 -14.26 35.10 -20.03
CA ALA A 925 -14.86 34.86 -21.35
C ALA A 925 -16.32 35.34 -21.38
N ASN A 926 -16.68 36.13 -22.40
CA ASN A 926 -17.98 36.81 -22.46
C ASN A 926 -19.17 35.84 -22.46
N GLY A 927 -19.04 34.66 -23.07
CA GLY A 927 -20.14 33.71 -23.20
C GLY A 927 -20.54 33.00 -21.90
N LEU A 928 -19.75 33.09 -20.82
CA LEU A 928 -20.18 32.61 -19.51
C LEU A 928 -21.15 33.60 -18.82
N ASN A 929 -21.18 34.87 -19.24
CA ASN A 929 -22.11 35.86 -18.68
C ASN A 929 -23.58 35.50 -18.97
N ASP A 930 -23.83 34.79 -20.08
CA ASP A 930 -25.16 34.28 -20.44
C ASP A 930 -25.52 32.96 -19.72
N MET A 931 -24.54 32.32 -19.06
CA MET A 931 -24.67 31.05 -18.34
C MET A 931 -24.62 31.28 -16.82
N VAL A 932 -25.63 32.00 -16.30
CA VAL A 932 -25.65 32.50 -14.91
C VAL A 932 -25.41 31.39 -13.88
N GLU A 933 -26.03 30.21 -14.03
CA GLU A 933 -25.89 29.12 -13.05
C GLU A 933 -24.46 28.54 -13.05
N GLN A 934 -23.88 28.31 -14.23
CA GLN A 934 -22.51 27.82 -14.37
C GLN A 934 -21.50 28.84 -13.83
N ARG A 935 -21.74 30.12 -14.12
CA ARG A 935 -20.93 31.23 -13.66
C ARG A 935 -20.91 31.31 -12.13
N GLU A 936 -22.07 31.27 -11.48
CA GLU A 936 -22.14 31.28 -10.01
C GLU A 936 -21.48 30.04 -9.41
N ARG A 937 -21.67 28.85 -9.99
CA ARG A 937 -21.00 27.62 -9.53
C ARG A 937 -19.47 27.73 -9.58
N VAL A 938 -18.92 28.34 -10.63
CA VAL A 938 -17.47 28.59 -10.75
C VAL A 938 -17.00 29.61 -9.72
N LEU A 939 -17.76 30.69 -9.50
CA LEU A 939 -17.44 31.69 -8.47
C LEU A 939 -17.44 31.10 -7.06
N ASP A 940 -18.47 30.33 -6.71
CA ASP A 940 -18.62 29.70 -5.39
C ASP A 940 -17.46 28.75 -5.12
N TYR A 941 -17.10 27.93 -6.12
CA TYR A 941 -15.98 27.00 -6.01
C TYR A 941 -14.64 27.73 -5.88
N LEU A 942 -14.45 28.79 -6.67
CA LEU A 942 -13.27 29.65 -6.60
C LEU A 942 -13.16 30.31 -5.22
N GLU A 943 -14.24 30.90 -4.68
CA GLU A 943 -14.25 31.51 -3.35
C GLU A 943 -13.94 30.49 -2.26
N CYS A 944 -14.63 29.36 -2.25
CA CYS A 944 -14.42 28.29 -1.27
C CYS A 944 -12.94 27.84 -1.26
N GLY A 945 -12.38 27.54 -2.43
CA GLY A 945 -10.99 27.13 -2.56
C GLY A 945 -10.00 28.21 -2.15
N THR A 946 -10.27 29.46 -2.51
CA THR A 946 -9.39 30.60 -2.23
C THR A 946 -9.39 30.94 -0.75
N ARG A 947 -10.54 30.96 -0.08
CA ARG A 947 -10.66 31.22 1.36
C ARG A 947 -9.89 30.20 2.17
N LYS A 948 -10.02 28.92 1.83
CA LYS A 948 -9.29 27.84 2.50
C LYS A 948 -7.78 27.95 2.28
N ALA A 949 -7.34 28.26 1.06
CA ALA A 949 -5.92 28.49 0.78
C ALA A 949 -5.38 29.71 1.52
N ALA A 950 -6.12 30.82 1.54
CA ALA A 950 -5.74 32.07 2.21
C ALA A 950 -5.41 31.84 3.69
N SER A 951 -6.25 31.08 4.40
CA SER A 951 -6.03 30.78 5.82
C SER A 951 -4.74 30.01 6.13
N LEU A 952 -4.17 29.32 5.14
CA LEU A 952 -2.96 28.50 5.33
C LEU A 952 -1.66 29.26 5.05
N VAL A 953 -1.75 30.45 4.45
CA VAL A 953 -0.58 31.23 3.99
C VAL A 953 -0.47 32.60 4.67
N LEU A 954 -1.04 32.77 5.86
CA LEU A 954 -1.03 34.04 6.60
C LEU A 954 0.30 34.35 7.31
N ASP A 955 1.23 33.39 7.41
CA ASP A 955 2.51 33.56 8.10
C ASP A 955 3.67 33.56 7.10
N ALA A 956 4.29 34.72 6.90
CA ALA A 956 5.41 34.89 5.98
C ALA A 956 6.62 33.99 6.30
N LYS A 957 6.94 33.76 7.59
CA LYS A 957 8.07 32.92 8.00
C LYS A 957 7.78 31.45 7.73
N ARG A 958 6.56 31.01 8.03
CA ARG A 958 6.11 29.66 7.68
C ARG A 958 6.10 29.47 6.16
N ASN A 959 5.63 30.45 5.41
CA ASN A 959 5.54 30.39 3.94
C ASN A 959 6.91 30.16 3.27
N VAL A 960 8.02 30.65 3.83
CA VAL A 960 9.39 30.42 3.33
C VAL A 960 9.75 28.94 3.33
N THR A 961 9.16 28.12 4.21
CA THR A 961 9.38 26.67 4.26
C THR A 961 8.69 25.92 3.12
N PHE A 962 7.76 26.56 2.41
CA PHE A 962 7.09 25.98 1.25
C PHE A 962 7.84 26.25 -0.06
N SER A 963 7.54 25.47 -1.10
CA SER A 963 7.97 25.75 -2.48
C SER A 963 7.47 27.11 -2.96
N LEU A 964 8.10 27.67 -4.00
CA LEU A 964 7.61 28.85 -4.71
C LEU A 964 6.22 28.62 -5.34
N ASP A 965 5.79 27.37 -5.45
CA ASP A 965 4.44 26.97 -5.88
C ASP A 965 3.32 27.69 -5.12
N ARG A 966 3.56 28.09 -3.85
CA ARG A 966 2.63 28.90 -3.05
C ARG A 966 2.22 30.21 -3.72
N LEU A 967 3.09 30.80 -4.54
CA LEU A 967 2.85 32.09 -5.19
C LEU A 967 1.79 31.99 -6.31
N SER A 968 1.52 30.78 -6.82
CA SER A 968 0.46 30.55 -7.80
C SER A 968 -0.94 30.90 -7.28
N LEU A 969 -1.14 30.95 -5.95
CA LEU A 969 -2.39 31.38 -5.32
C LEU A 969 -2.70 32.87 -5.54
N GLY A 970 -1.70 33.65 -5.96
CA GLY A 970 -1.76 35.10 -6.10
C GLY A 970 -2.98 35.62 -6.84
N ARG A 971 -3.22 35.15 -8.07
CA ARG A 971 -4.34 35.64 -8.89
C ARG A 971 -5.70 35.38 -8.23
N GLY A 972 -5.88 34.21 -7.61
CA GLY A 972 -7.12 33.86 -6.91
C GLY A 972 -7.37 34.78 -5.71
N LEU A 973 -6.34 34.98 -4.86
CA LEU A 973 -6.39 35.88 -3.71
C LEU A 973 -6.66 37.33 -4.12
N SER A 974 -5.95 37.81 -5.15
CA SER A 974 -6.10 39.14 -5.72
C SER A 974 -7.51 39.41 -6.24
N PHE A 975 -8.06 38.45 -6.98
CA PHE A 975 -9.43 38.54 -7.49
C PHE A 975 -10.47 38.58 -6.36
N GLN A 976 -10.32 37.72 -5.35
CA GLN A 976 -11.25 37.71 -4.21
C GLN A 976 -11.14 38.97 -3.36
N TYR A 977 -9.93 39.48 -3.13
CA TYR A 977 -9.74 40.76 -2.44
C TYR A 977 -10.39 41.91 -3.21
N GLU A 978 -10.23 41.97 -4.53
CA GLU A 978 -10.85 43.03 -5.32
C GLU A 978 -12.37 43.03 -5.22
N ARG A 979 -12.96 41.83 -5.21
CA ARG A 979 -14.41 41.61 -5.16
C ARG A 979 -15.00 41.86 -3.77
N SER A 980 -14.40 41.33 -2.71
CA SER A 980 -14.98 41.34 -1.36
C SER A 980 -14.44 42.44 -0.45
N LYS A 981 -13.23 42.94 -0.72
CA LYS A 981 -12.43 43.77 0.20
C LYS A 981 -12.18 43.12 1.57
N ASP A 982 -12.26 41.79 1.67
CA ASP A 982 -11.97 41.03 2.88
C ASP A 982 -10.45 41.07 3.17
N GLU A 983 -10.09 41.55 4.36
CA GLU A 983 -8.70 41.69 4.80
C GLU A 983 -7.97 40.34 4.89
N LEU A 984 -8.69 39.21 4.99
CA LEU A 984 -8.07 37.88 4.94
C LEU A 984 -7.22 37.70 3.67
N TYR A 985 -7.79 38.07 2.51
CA TYR A 985 -7.11 37.90 1.22
C TYR A 985 -5.95 38.86 1.06
N LYS A 986 -6.09 40.10 1.54
CA LYS A 986 -5.01 41.09 1.55
C LYS A 986 -3.85 40.64 2.45
N ASN A 987 -4.15 40.18 3.67
CA ASN A 987 -3.13 39.69 4.60
C ASN A 987 -2.40 38.46 4.04
N ALA A 988 -3.11 37.56 3.36
CA ALA A 988 -2.50 36.43 2.66
C ALA A 988 -1.57 36.88 1.52
N LEU A 989 -1.98 37.87 0.71
CA LEU A 989 -1.13 38.46 -0.35
C LEU A 989 0.12 39.13 0.23
N ASP A 990 -0.04 39.93 1.29
CA ASP A 990 1.05 40.61 1.97
C ASP A 990 2.05 39.59 2.56
N ALA A 991 1.55 38.52 3.21
CA ALA A 991 2.39 37.45 3.77
C ALA A 991 3.12 36.63 2.68
N LEU A 992 2.47 36.38 1.52
CA LEU A 992 3.14 35.76 0.38
C LEU A 992 4.25 36.67 -0.18
N ARG A 993 4.00 37.98 -0.29
CA ARG A 993 5.01 38.95 -0.74
C ARG A 993 6.19 39.03 0.23
N GLU A 994 5.94 39.15 1.54
CA GLU A 994 6.99 39.21 2.56
C GLU A 994 7.83 37.92 2.54
N SER A 995 7.21 36.76 2.30
CA SER A 995 7.94 35.50 2.20
C SER A 995 8.97 35.46 1.05
N ILE A 996 8.83 36.31 0.02
CA ILE A 996 9.80 36.42 -1.07
C ILE A 996 11.06 37.15 -0.60
N ASP A 997 10.92 38.19 0.24
CA ASP A 997 12.06 38.93 0.78
C ASP A 997 12.86 38.08 1.77
N LEU A 998 12.19 37.18 2.47
CA LEU A 998 12.80 36.22 3.39
C LEU A 998 13.38 34.99 2.66
N GLN A 999 13.06 34.79 1.38
CA GLN A 999 13.53 33.63 0.63
C GLN A 999 15.02 33.76 0.32
N PRO A 1000 15.86 32.78 0.70
CA PRO A 1000 17.28 32.81 0.35
C PRO A 1000 17.46 32.74 -1.17
N ARG A 1001 18.18 33.70 -1.74
CA ARG A 1001 18.53 33.74 -3.17
C ARG A 1001 19.91 33.12 -3.36
N ASN A 1002 20.02 32.11 -4.21
CA ASN A 1002 21.29 31.46 -4.62
C ASN A 1002 22.21 31.01 -3.47
N HIS A 1003 21.68 30.91 -2.24
CA HIS A 1003 22.40 30.45 -1.04
C HIS A 1003 22.12 28.98 -0.71
N PHE A 1004 21.15 28.35 -1.40
CA PHE A 1004 20.82 26.93 -1.33
C PHE A 1004 20.61 26.36 -2.75
N ASP A 1005 21.71 26.30 -3.49
CA ASP A 1005 22.07 25.40 -4.59
C ASP A 1005 21.17 25.30 -5.85
N LEU A 1006 19.84 25.19 -5.80
CA LEU A 1006 18.99 24.84 -6.98
C LEU A 1006 18.08 25.97 -7.50
N SER A 1007 18.04 26.17 -8.82
CA SER A 1007 17.13 27.07 -9.54
C SER A 1007 16.38 26.34 -10.66
N TYR A 1008 15.06 26.55 -10.74
CA TYR A 1008 14.15 25.82 -11.63
C TYR A 1008 13.48 26.76 -12.65
N LEU A 1009 13.20 26.26 -13.85
CA LEU A 1009 12.33 26.97 -14.80
C LEU A 1009 10.91 27.12 -14.26
N ASP A 1010 10.42 26.10 -13.55
CA ASP A 1010 9.06 25.97 -12.99
C ASP A 1010 8.68 27.17 -12.12
N GLY A 1011 9.60 27.61 -11.27
CA GLY A 1011 9.37 28.71 -10.33
C GLY A 1011 9.02 30.04 -10.98
N MET A 1012 9.36 30.24 -12.26
CA MET A 1012 9.07 31.50 -12.97
C MET A 1012 7.58 31.71 -13.19
N TYR A 1013 6.81 30.66 -13.49
CA TYR A 1013 5.36 30.81 -13.66
C TYR A 1013 4.67 31.19 -12.34
N MET A 1014 5.23 30.81 -11.20
CA MET A 1014 4.64 31.14 -9.90
C MET A 1014 5.01 32.57 -9.49
N LEU A 1015 6.27 32.93 -9.72
CA LEU A 1015 6.85 34.19 -9.28
C LEU A 1015 6.41 35.37 -10.14
N VAL A 1016 6.53 35.25 -11.46
CA VAL A 1016 6.37 36.37 -12.40
C VAL A 1016 4.95 36.96 -12.38
N PRO A 1017 3.87 36.18 -12.54
CA PRO A 1017 2.52 36.72 -12.50
C PRO A 1017 2.18 37.31 -11.13
N PHE A 1018 2.64 36.68 -10.05
CA PHE A 1018 2.35 37.15 -8.68
C PHE A 1018 3.00 38.50 -8.40
N ILE A 1019 4.30 38.64 -8.62
CA ILE A 1019 5.02 39.88 -8.33
C ILE A 1019 4.50 41.02 -9.21
N LEU A 1020 4.25 40.78 -10.50
CA LEU A 1020 3.76 41.84 -11.39
C LEU A 1020 2.37 42.32 -11.01
N ASP A 1021 1.45 41.40 -10.69
CA ASP A 1021 0.11 41.77 -10.21
C ASP A 1021 0.17 42.52 -8.87
N TYR A 1022 0.97 42.04 -7.93
CA TYR A 1022 1.09 42.65 -6.59
C TYR A 1022 1.74 44.04 -6.65
N SER A 1023 2.90 44.17 -7.31
CA SER A 1023 3.63 45.44 -7.42
C SER A 1023 2.90 46.45 -8.31
N GLY A 1024 2.20 45.99 -9.35
CA GLY A 1024 1.39 46.85 -10.20
C GLY A 1024 0.32 47.65 -9.45
N ARG A 1025 -0.23 47.07 -8.38
CA ARG A 1025 -1.25 47.70 -7.52
C ARG A 1025 -0.68 48.77 -6.60
N ARG A 1026 0.64 48.79 -6.37
CA ARG A 1026 1.31 49.70 -5.43
C ARG A 1026 1.98 50.89 -6.10
N GLY A 1027 2.18 50.85 -7.42
CA GLY A 1027 2.61 51.99 -8.21
C GLY A 1027 3.58 51.64 -9.32
N ILE A 1028 3.79 52.60 -10.22
CA ILE A 1028 4.64 52.42 -11.41
C ILE A 1028 6.10 52.13 -11.03
N ASP A 1029 6.62 52.77 -9.98
CA ASP A 1029 8.02 52.57 -9.55
C ASP A 1029 8.25 51.17 -8.96
N GLU A 1030 7.31 50.66 -8.17
CA GLU A 1030 7.38 49.28 -7.65
C GLU A 1030 7.25 48.26 -8.77
N ALA A 1031 6.36 48.51 -9.74
CA ALA A 1031 6.21 47.71 -10.95
C ALA A 1031 7.50 47.66 -11.79
N ASP A 1032 8.17 48.79 -12.02
CA ASP A 1032 9.40 48.81 -12.83
C ASP A 1032 10.55 48.06 -12.16
N ASN A 1033 10.68 48.16 -10.83
CA ASN A 1033 11.63 47.39 -10.03
C ASN A 1033 11.35 45.89 -10.10
N ALA A 1034 10.08 45.50 -9.99
CA ALA A 1034 9.65 44.11 -10.16
C ALA A 1034 10.03 43.56 -11.55
N VAL A 1035 9.82 44.32 -12.62
CA VAL A 1035 10.22 43.93 -13.98
C VAL A 1035 11.74 43.76 -14.09
N CYS A 1036 12.53 44.65 -13.51
CA CYS A 1036 13.99 44.51 -13.46
C CYS A 1036 14.43 43.21 -12.77
N GLU A 1037 13.82 42.89 -11.63
CA GLU A 1037 14.13 41.66 -10.89
C GLU A 1037 13.76 40.41 -11.71
N ILE A 1038 12.59 40.41 -12.34
CA ILE A 1038 12.13 39.30 -13.19
C ILE A 1038 13.06 39.09 -14.37
N LEU A 1039 13.47 40.16 -15.06
CA LEU A 1039 14.43 40.09 -16.15
C LEU A 1039 15.77 39.52 -15.67
N GLN A 1040 16.23 39.88 -14.48
CA GLN A 1040 17.44 39.31 -13.91
C GLN A 1040 17.30 37.79 -13.70
N GLN A 1041 16.18 37.33 -13.13
CA GLN A 1041 15.94 35.89 -12.93
C GLN A 1041 15.84 35.13 -14.27
N ILE A 1042 15.11 35.67 -15.24
CA ILE A 1042 14.98 35.08 -16.57
C ILE A 1042 16.34 35.03 -17.28
N ASN A 1043 17.16 36.08 -17.18
CA ASN A 1043 18.49 36.11 -17.78
C ASN A 1043 19.46 35.10 -17.13
N LEU A 1044 19.33 34.84 -15.82
CA LEU A 1044 20.09 33.77 -15.17
C LEU A 1044 19.70 32.40 -15.72
N LEU A 1045 18.40 32.11 -15.84
CA LEU A 1045 17.93 30.87 -16.47
C LEU A 1045 18.37 30.79 -17.93
N TRP A 1046 18.35 31.91 -18.66
CA TRP A 1046 18.83 31.98 -20.05
C TRP A 1046 20.31 31.63 -20.17
N LYS A 1047 21.13 32.11 -19.23
CA LYS A 1047 22.56 31.84 -19.21
C LYS A 1047 22.88 30.41 -18.80
N HIS A 1048 22.20 29.91 -17.78
CA HIS A 1048 22.57 28.66 -17.13
C HIS A 1048 21.87 27.44 -17.73
N CYS A 1049 20.59 27.56 -18.10
CA CYS A 1049 19.78 26.43 -18.57
C CYS A 1049 19.77 26.26 -20.10
N PHE A 1050 20.42 27.14 -20.87
CA PHE A 1050 20.42 27.02 -22.33
C PHE A 1050 21.14 25.75 -22.81
N HIS A 1051 20.43 24.91 -23.54
CA HIS A 1051 20.92 23.66 -24.11
C HIS A 1051 21.30 23.86 -25.57
N GLU A 1052 22.58 24.20 -25.80
CA GLU A 1052 23.15 24.54 -27.12
C GLU A 1052 22.72 23.59 -28.26
N PRO A 1053 22.74 22.24 -28.11
CA PRO A 1053 22.39 21.33 -29.21
C PRO A 1053 20.94 21.46 -29.70
N SER A 1054 20.01 21.75 -28.79
CA SER A 1054 18.58 21.85 -29.10
C SER A 1054 18.11 23.30 -29.33
N GLY A 1055 18.79 24.27 -28.73
CA GLY A 1055 18.28 25.64 -28.59
C GLY A 1055 17.08 25.77 -27.63
N LEU A 1056 16.83 24.77 -26.78
CA LEU A 1056 15.82 24.79 -25.71
C LEU A 1056 16.48 24.96 -24.34
N PHE A 1057 15.68 24.98 -23.27
CA PHE A 1057 16.16 25.14 -21.90
C PHE A 1057 15.93 23.87 -21.08
N VAL A 1058 16.97 23.41 -20.39
CA VAL A 1058 16.87 22.27 -19.46
C VAL A 1058 16.08 22.65 -18.21
N HIS A 1059 15.62 21.64 -17.46
CA HIS A 1059 14.74 21.80 -16.29
C HIS A 1059 15.20 22.86 -15.27
N GLY A 1060 16.50 22.97 -15.02
CA GLY A 1060 17.05 23.97 -14.11
C GLY A 1060 18.56 23.91 -14.02
N TYR A 1061 19.13 24.57 -13.03
CA TYR A 1061 20.56 24.56 -12.76
C TYR A 1061 20.88 24.56 -11.28
N ASP A 1062 22.04 24.00 -10.93
CA ASP A 1062 22.64 24.06 -9.62
C ASP A 1062 23.80 25.07 -9.61
N SER A 1063 23.64 26.20 -8.91
CA SER A 1063 24.67 27.23 -8.81
C SER A 1063 25.88 26.82 -7.98
N SER A 1064 25.73 25.80 -7.12
CA SER A 1064 26.78 25.31 -6.24
C SER A 1064 27.63 24.19 -6.82
N GLN A 1065 27.12 23.55 -7.89
CA GLN A 1065 27.72 22.37 -8.54
C GLN A 1065 27.98 21.21 -7.56
N LYS A 1066 27.10 21.02 -6.58
CA LYS A 1066 27.15 19.91 -5.62
C LYS A 1066 26.46 18.65 -6.13
N TYR A 1067 25.50 18.77 -7.04
CA TYR A 1067 24.75 17.63 -7.55
C TYR A 1067 25.50 16.92 -8.69
N GLU A 1068 25.53 15.58 -8.68
CA GLU A 1068 26.26 14.78 -9.68
C GLU A 1068 25.76 15.00 -11.12
N TRP A 1069 24.48 15.32 -11.30
CA TRP A 1069 23.90 15.64 -12.61
C TRP A 1069 24.22 17.05 -13.10
N SER A 1070 24.80 17.90 -12.25
CA SER A 1070 25.07 19.31 -12.51
C SER A 1070 26.21 19.46 -13.52
N HIS A 1071 25.94 20.13 -14.64
CA HIS A 1071 26.95 20.30 -15.66
C HIS A 1071 28.06 21.29 -15.23
N ASN A 1072 29.32 20.84 -15.22
CA ASN A 1072 30.48 21.58 -14.68
C ASN A 1072 30.66 23.03 -15.20
N LYS A 1073 30.17 23.35 -16.41
CA LYS A 1073 30.33 24.71 -16.99
C LYS A 1073 29.33 25.72 -16.43
N ASN A 1074 28.09 25.31 -16.21
CA ASN A 1074 26.95 26.21 -16.03
C ASN A 1074 25.92 25.73 -15.01
N GLY A 1075 26.15 24.58 -14.38
CA GLY A 1075 25.26 23.98 -13.40
C GLY A 1075 24.02 23.32 -13.98
N ALA A 1076 23.86 23.30 -15.31
CA ALA A 1076 22.66 22.84 -15.98
C ALA A 1076 22.31 21.38 -15.65
N SER A 1077 21.02 21.11 -15.47
CA SER A 1077 20.47 19.75 -15.49
C SER A 1077 20.59 19.13 -16.91
N PRO A 1078 20.57 17.79 -17.03
CA PRO A 1078 20.92 17.13 -18.31
C PRO A 1078 19.83 17.12 -19.37
N PHE A 1079 18.55 17.31 -19.00
CA PHE A 1079 17.43 17.10 -19.93
C PHE A 1079 16.47 18.28 -20.03
N VAL A 1080 15.91 18.46 -21.23
CA VAL A 1080 14.80 19.38 -21.51
C VAL A 1080 13.50 18.66 -21.19
N TRP A 1081 12.99 18.90 -19.97
CA TRP A 1081 11.69 18.41 -19.54
C TRP A 1081 10.58 19.32 -20.08
N GLY A 1082 9.60 18.72 -20.75
CA GLY A 1082 8.56 19.46 -21.47
C GLY A 1082 7.78 20.43 -20.58
N ARG A 1083 7.36 19.99 -19.38
CA ARG A 1083 6.53 20.83 -18.51
C ARG A 1083 7.30 21.98 -17.86
N SER A 1084 8.56 21.80 -17.47
CA SER A 1084 9.36 22.91 -16.94
C SER A 1084 9.59 24.00 -18.00
N LEU A 1085 9.82 23.62 -19.25
CA LEU A 1085 9.94 24.57 -20.36
C LEU A 1085 8.60 25.29 -20.63
N ALA A 1086 7.50 24.56 -20.51
CA ALA A 1086 6.16 25.11 -20.65
C ALA A 1086 5.87 26.18 -19.58
N TRP A 1087 6.33 25.99 -18.33
CA TRP A 1087 6.23 27.02 -17.28
C TRP A 1087 7.01 28.29 -17.59
N LEU A 1088 8.25 28.17 -18.09
CA LEU A 1088 9.01 29.34 -18.54
C LEU A 1088 8.27 30.09 -19.66
N THR A 1089 7.64 29.35 -20.58
CA THR A 1089 6.85 29.92 -21.68
C THR A 1089 5.66 30.72 -21.15
N LEU A 1090 4.94 30.20 -20.15
CA LEU A 1090 3.84 30.92 -19.51
C LEU A 1090 4.31 32.13 -18.71
N ALA A 1091 5.46 32.06 -18.06
CA ALA A 1091 6.01 33.19 -17.32
C ALA A 1091 6.31 34.37 -18.25
N LEU A 1092 6.91 34.10 -19.43
CA LEU A 1092 7.16 35.13 -20.45
C LEU A 1092 5.86 35.72 -20.99
N LEU A 1093 4.87 34.86 -21.30
CA LEU A 1093 3.56 35.32 -21.75
C LEU A 1093 2.87 36.21 -20.70
N ALA A 1094 2.87 35.79 -19.43
CA ALA A 1094 2.29 36.56 -18.34
C ALA A 1094 3.01 37.91 -18.12
N ALA A 1095 4.33 37.96 -18.29
CA ALA A 1095 5.08 39.21 -18.24
C ALA A 1095 4.69 40.18 -19.37
N LEU A 1096 4.45 39.67 -20.58
CA LEU A 1096 4.02 40.45 -21.74
C LEU A 1096 2.58 40.96 -21.63
N GLU A 1097 1.72 40.18 -20.98
CA GLU A 1097 0.32 40.55 -20.69
C GLU A 1097 0.18 41.58 -19.59
N SER A 1098 1.19 41.71 -18.72
CA SER A 1098 1.11 42.60 -17.58
C SER A 1098 0.93 44.05 -18.01
N PRO A 1099 -0.08 44.77 -17.47
CA PRO A 1099 -0.29 46.19 -17.77
C PRO A 1099 0.78 47.08 -17.13
N THR A 1100 1.62 46.53 -16.25
CA THR A 1100 2.65 47.26 -15.50
C THR A 1100 3.86 47.66 -16.34
N MET A 1101 4.01 47.10 -17.54
CA MET A 1101 5.17 47.31 -18.39
C MET A 1101 4.77 48.02 -19.68
N SER A 1102 5.45 49.14 -19.99
CA SER A 1102 5.23 49.83 -21.26
C SER A 1102 5.66 48.95 -22.43
N LYS A 1103 4.75 48.77 -23.40
CA LYS A 1103 4.97 47.97 -24.61
C LYS A 1103 6.12 48.49 -25.48
N ASP A 1104 6.51 49.75 -25.32
CA ASP A 1104 7.60 50.37 -26.08
C ASP A 1104 8.93 50.39 -25.30
N SER A 1105 8.99 49.74 -24.14
CA SER A 1105 10.22 49.68 -23.34
C SER A 1105 11.18 48.62 -23.88
N ALA A 1106 12.49 48.89 -23.78
CA ALA A 1106 13.53 47.91 -24.13
C ALA A 1106 13.40 46.59 -23.35
N LYS A 1107 12.86 46.66 -22.12
CA LYS A 1107 12.56 45.51 -21.25
C LYS A 1107 11.46 44.63 -21.84
N TRP A 1108 10.37 45.25 -22.31
CA TRP A 1108 9.26 44.56 -22.95
C TRP A 1108 9.70 43.89 -24.26
N GLU A 1109 10.49 44.59 -25.08
CA GLU A 1109 11.00 44.06 -26.34
C GLU A 1109 11.98 42.88 -26.14
N ASP A 1110 12.81 42.90 -25.09
CA ASP A 1110 13.65 41.76 -24.72
C ASP A 1110 12.80 40.54 -24.34
N LEU A 1111 11.79 40.71 -23.47
CA LEU A 1111 10.87 39.63 -23.09
C LEU A 1111 10.10 39.08 -24.30
N LYS A 1112 9.65 39.96 -25.20
CA LYS A 1112 8.96 39.56 -26.43
C LYS A 1112 9.87 38.77 -27.35
N SER A 1113 11.11 39.23 -27.54
CA SER A 1113 12.12 38.53 -28.34
C SER A 1113 12.42 37.14 -27.77
N LYS A 1114 12.54 37.02 -26.44
CA LYS A 1114 12.72 35.73 -25.74
C LYS A 1114 11.53 34.80 -25.92
N PHE A 1115 10.30 35.32 -25.79
CA PHE A 1115 9.06 34.56 -26.01
C PHE A 1115 8.95 34.05 -27.45
N GLN A 1116 9.17 34.92 -28.44
CA GLN A 1116 9.14 34.57 -29.86
C GLN A 1116 10.21 33.51 -30.20
N TYR A 1117 11.42 33.66 -29.68
CA TYR A 1117 12.48 32.67 -29.84
C TYR A 1117 12.05 31.30 -29.32
N LEU A 1118 11.53 31.26 -28.09
CA LEU A 1118 11.15 30.02 -27.44
C LEU A 1118 9.97 29.33 -28.17
N ILE A 1119 8.94 30.09 -28.55
CA ILE A 1119 7.81 29.56 -29.32
C ILE A 1119 8.27 28.94 -30.64
N LYS A 1120 9.16 29.64 -31.38
CA LYS A 1120 9.71 29.10 -32.63
C LYS A 1120 10.43 27.76 -32.42
N LYS A 1121 11.21 27.65 -31.34
CA LYS A 1121 11.92 26.40 -31.00
C LYS A 1121 10.98 25.29 -30.53
N VAL A 1122 9.98 25.61 -29.72
CA VAL A 1122 8.95 24.67 -29.29
C VAL A 1122 8.21 24.09 -30.49
N VAL A 1123 7.74 24.93 -31.43
CA VAL A 1123 7.04 24.47 -32.64
C VAL A 1123 7.93 23.55 -33.47
N HIS A 1124 9.23 23.88 -33.62
CA HIS A 1124 10.18 23.03 -34.34
C HIS A 1124 10.38 21.65 -33.71
N CYS A 1125 10.28 21.53 -32.37
CA CYS A 1125 10.42 20.27 -31.65
C CYS A 1125 9.10 19.48 -31.51
N ARG A 1126 8.00 19.92 -32.15
CA ARG A 1126 6.74 19.17 -32.18
C ARG A 1126 6.91 17.87 -32.96
N ASP A 1127 6.41 16.78 -32.42
CA ASP A 1127 6.45 15.49 -33.11
C ASP A 1127 5.49 15.48 -34.31
N SER A 1128 6.00 15.19 -35.49
CA SER A 1128 5.23 15.22 -36.74
C SER A 1128 4.17 14.11 -36.86
N LYS A 1129 4.32 13.01 -36.12
CA LYS A 1129 3.40 11.85 -36.20
C LYS A 1129 2.22 11.99 -35.25
N SER A 1130 2.50 12.39 -34.02
CA SER A 1130 1.51 12.53 -32.95
C SER A 1130 0.96 13.94 -32.82
N ASN A 1131 1.61 14.94 -33.41
CA ASN A 1131 1.35 16.37 -33.25
C ASN A 1131 1.45 16.88 -31.80
N GLY A 1132 2.12 16.16 -30.90
CA GLY A 1132 2.36 16.60 -29.53
C GLY A 1132 3.83 16.82 -29.20
N TRP A 1133 4.13 17.10 -27.94
CA TRP A 1133 5.49 17.22 -27.43
C TRP A 1133 5.82 16.09 -26.46
N TRP A 1134 7.05 15.60 -26.59
CA TRP A 1134 7.58 14.52 -25.76
C TRP A 1134 7.87 15.02 -24.34
N GLN A 1135 7.70 14.13 -23.35
CA GLN A 1135 8.09 14.35 -21.95
C GLN A 1135 9.55 14.85 -21.87
N LEU A 1136 10.46 14.17 -22.58
CA LEU A 1136 11.80 14.69 -22.86
C LEU A 1136 11.88 15.17 -24.31
N MET A 1137 11.81 16.48 -24.51
CA MET A 1137 11.58 17.09 -25.84
C MET A 1137 12.71 16.87 -26.83
N CYS A 1138 13.94 16.69 -26.35
CA CYS A 1138 15.13 16.54 -27.19
C CYS A 1138 15.47 15.08 -27.49
N SER A 1139 14.60 14.12 -27.14
CA SER A 1139 14.93 12.70 -27.23
C SER A 1139 13.73 11.82 -27.60
N PRO A 1140 13.11 12.05 -28.78
CA PRO A 1140 11.91 11.35 -29.21
C PRO A 1140 12.09 9.83 -29.38
N ASP A 1141 13.29 9.38 -29.75
CA ASP A 1141 13.58 7.96 -30.02
C ASP A 1141 13.97 7.15 -28.76
N LEU A 1142 13.99 7.79 -27.58
CA LEU A 1142 14.34 7.09 -26.34
C LEU A 1142 13.24 6.09 -25.92
N PRO A 1143 13.60 4.81 -25.65
CA PRO A 1143 12.63 3.77 -25.29
C PRO A 1143 11.84 4.06 -24.01
N GLY A 1144 10.53 4.31 -24.14
CA GLY A 1144 9.65 4.61 -23.02
C GLY A 1144 9.34 6.11 -22.87
N ASN A 1145 9.93 6.98 -23.71
CA ASN A 1145 9.49 8.36 -23.81
C ASN A 1145 8.05 8.40 -24.36
N TYR A 1146 7.29 9.44 -24.02
CA TYR A 1146 5.89 9.57 -24.40
C TYR A 1146 5.50 11.01 -24.64
N ILE A 1147 4.43 11.21 -25.41
CA ILE A 1147 3.82 12.53 -25.58
C ILE A 1147 3.11 12.90 -24.28
N GLU A 1148 3.54 14.00 -23.69
CA GLU A 1148 3.06 14.44 -22.38
C GLU A 1148 1.97 15.52 -22.55
N SER A 1149 0.83 15.27 -21.94
CA SER A 1149 -0.42 16.01 -22.22
C SER A 1149 -0.41 17.44 -21.65
N SER A 1150 0.18 17.68 -20.48
CA SER A 1150 0.10 18.97 -19.81
C SER A 1150 1.01 20.02 -20.47
N SER A 1151 2.27 19.70 -20.74
CA SER A 1151 3.19 20.55 -21.50
C SER A 1151 2.66 20.83 -22.92
N SER A 1152 2.15 19.80 -23.60
CA SER A 1152 1.53 19.98 -24.93
C SER A 1152 0.35 20.96 -24.88
N SER A 1153 -0.51 20.86 -23.86
CA SER A 1153 -1.65 21.76 -23.68
C SER A 1153 -1.20 23.19 -23.37
N ILE A 1154 -0.18 23.35 -22.51
CA ILE A 1154 0.39 24.68 -22.19
C ILE A 1154 0.99 25.33 -23.43
N PHE A 1155 1.72 24.59 -24.27
CA PHE A 1155 2.29 25.14 -25.51
C PHE A 1155 1.19 25.57 -26.49
N VAL A 1156 0.13 24.78 -26.65
CA VAL A 1156 -1.04 25.17 -27.45
C VAL A 1156 -1.64 26.47 -26.94
N PHE A 1157 -1.89 26.57 -25.63
CA PHE A 1157 -2.41 27.79 -25.02
C PHE A 1157 -1.51 28.99 -25.28
N ALA A 1158 -0.20 28.85 -25.02
CA ALA A 1158 0.76 29.95 -25.17
C ALA A 1158 0.87 30.43 -26.63
N ILE A 1159 0.84 29.51 -27.59
CA ILE A 1159 0.88 29.83 -29.02
C ILE A 1159 -0.40 30.58 -29.44
N LEU A 1160 -1.58 30.02 -29.14
CA LEU A 1160 -2.85 30.61 -29.58
C LEU A 1160 -3.08 31.98 -28.92
N ARG A 1161 -2.81 32.09 -27.61
CA ARG A 1161 -2.93 33.36 -26.87
C ARG A 1161 -1.92 34.39 -27.34
N GLY A 1162 -0.65 34.00 -27.51
CA GLY A 1162 0.38 34.87 -28.04
C GLY A 1162 0.07 35.38 -29.45
N SER A 1163 -0.57 34.54 -30.28
CA SER A 1163 -1.03 34.95 -31.61
C SER A 1163 -2.19 35.95 -31.52
N ARG A 1164 -3.23 35.62 -30.73
CA ARG A 1164 -4.41 36.49 -30.52
C ARG A 1164 -4.03 37.87 -29.97
N LEU A 1165 -3.00 37.94 -29.14
CA LEU A 1165 -2.49 39.19 -28.56
C LEU A 1165 -1.47 39.94 -29.45
N GLY A 1166 -1.16 39.41 -30.64
CA GLY A 1166 -0.24 40.03 -31.59
C GLY A 1166 1.25 39.87 -31.26
N PHE A 1167 1.60 39.04 -30.26
CA PHE A 1167 3.00 38.85 -29.86
C PHE A 1167 3.79 37.99 -30.85
N LEU A 1168 3.11 37.23 -31.71
CA LEU A 1168 3.73 36.32 -32.68
C LEU A 1168 3.64 36.80 -34.14
N GLU A 1169 3.16 38.02 -34.40
CA GLU A 1169 2.96 38.56 -35.75
C GLU A 1169 4.21 38.50 -36.64
N SER A 1170 5.39 38.74 -36.07
CA SER A 1170 6.67 38.67 -36.80
C SER A 1170 7.05 37.26 -37.27
N LEU A 1171 6.32 36.22 -36.82
CA LEU A 1171 6.55 34.82 -37.18
C LEU A 1171 5.48 34.27 -38.17
N LEU A 1172 4.46 35.06 -38.54
CA LEU A 1172 3.19 34.57 -39.09
C LEU A 1172 2.96 34.62 -40.62
N PRO A 1173 3.97 34.67 -41.51
CA PRO A 1173 3.76 34.12 -42.86
C PRO A 1173 4.44 32.76 -43.13
N ASP A 1174 5.54 32.42 -42.45
CA ASP A 1174 6.44 31.33 -42.89
C ASP A 1174 6.36 30.03 -42.06
N ASP A 1175 5.98 30.07 -40.78
CA ASP A 1175 6.19 28.94 -39.84
C ASP A 1175 4.92 28.13 -39.48
N ASN A 1176 3.75 28.46 -40.05
CA ASN A 1176 2.47 27.72 -39.84
C ASN A 1176 2.12 27.45 -38.35
N ILE A 1177 2.48 28.40 -37.48
CA ILE A 1177 2.52 28.24 -36.01
C ILE A 1177 1.12 28.00 -35.41
N GLU A 1178 0.13 28.79 -35.81
CA GLU A 1178 -1.25 28.62 -35.33
C GLU A 1178 -1.81 27.26 -35.74
N LYS A 1179 -1.57 26.85 -37.00
CA LYS A 1179 -1.99 25.54 -37.49
C LYS A 1179 -1.32 24.41 -36.70
N ALA A 1180 -0.04 24.55 -36.39
CA ALA A 1180 0.67 23.57 -35.57
C ALA A 1180 0.04 23.44 -34.18
N ALA A 1181 -0.35 24.55 -33.55
CA ALA A 1181 -1.08 24.54 -32.28
C ALA A 1181 -2.48 23.93 -32.41
N CYS A 1182 -3.21 24.23 -33.49
CA CYS A 1182 -4.54 23.67 -33.75
C CYS A 1182 -4.49 22.14 -33.96
N GLU A 1183 -3.55 21.66 -34.79
CA GLU A 1183 -3.34 20.23 -35.02
C GLU A 1183 -2.90 19.51 -33.73
N ALA A 1184 -2.09 20.17 -32.89
CA ALA A 1184 -1.70 19.66 -31.58
C ALA A 1184 -2.88 19.59 -30.62
N TYR A 1185 -3.72 20.62 -30.58
CA TYR A 1185 -4.96 20.62 -29.80
C TYR A 1185 -5.88 19.46 -30.21
N ASP A 1186 -6.11 19.30 -31.52
CA ASP A 1186 -6.99 18.25 -32.02
C ASP A 1186 -6.41 16.85 -31.68
N ALA A 1187 -5.09 16.70 -31.65
CA ALA A 1187 -4.43 15.48 -31.19
C ALA A 1187 -4.58 15.27 -29.68
N ILE A 1188 -4.48 16.32 -28.87
CA ILE A 1188 -4.72 16.28 -27.42
C ILE A 1188 -6.15 15.82 -27.14
N VAL A 1189 -7.14 16.41 -27.81
CA VAL A 1189 -8.55 16.01 -27.66
C VAL A 1189 -8.74 14.54 -28.02
N ARG A 1190 -8.19 14.08 -29.15
CA ARG A 1190 -8.33 12.68 -29.58
C ARG A 1190 -7.62 11.68 -28.65
N LYS A 1191 -6.47 12.04 -28.09
CA LYS A 1191 -5.59 11.10 -27.38
C LYS A 1191 -5.78 11.10 -25.87
N PHE A 1192 -6.10 12.25 -25.28
CA PHE A 1192 -6.04 12.44 -23.83
C PHE A 1192 -7.39 12.77 -23.19
N VAL A 1193 -8.35 13.33 -23.93
CA VAL A 1193 -9.68 13.60 -23.38
C VAL A 1193 -10.51 12.32 -23.38
N VAL A 1194 -11.05 11.98 -22.21
CA VAL A 1194 -11.90 10.80 -22.02
C VAL A 1194 -13.32 11.28 -21.70
N LYS A 1195 -14.30 10.95 -22.52
CA LYS A 1195 -15.71 11.19 -22.19
C LYS A 1195 -16.19 10.07 -21.27
N ARG A 1196 -16.79 10.44 -20.13
CA ARG A 1196 -17.29 9.48 -19.14
C ARG A 1196 -18.80 9.33 -19.25
N ASP A 1197 -19.29 8.20 -18.76
CA ASP A 1197 -20.71 7.87 -18.73
C ASP A 1197 -21.50 8.76 -17.74
N ASP A 1198 -20.83 9.40 -16.77
CA ASP A 1198 -21.41 10.42 -15.88
C ASP A 1198 -21.64 11.79 -16.54
N GLY A 1199 -21.30 11.93 -17.83
CA GLY A 1199 -21.40 13.19 -18.55
C GLY A 1199 -20.27 14.18 -18.22
N THR A 1200 -19.22 13.78 -17.50
CA THR A 1200 -18.00 14.56 -17.26
C THR A 1200 -16.87 14.18 -18.24
N LEU A 1201 -15.81 14.99 -18.27
CA LEU A 1201 -14.57 14.73 -18.98
C LEU A 1201 -13.46 14.32 -18.01
N GLY A 1202 -12.74 13.25 -18.36
CA GLY A 1202 -11.44 12.91 -17.83
C GLY A 1202 -10.30 13.37 -18.75
N PHE A 1203 -9.08 13.40 -18.21
CA PHE A 1203 -7.88 13.79 -18.95
C PHE A 1203 -6.67 12.93 -18.58
N ASN A 1204 -6.08 12.24 -19.58
CA ASN A 1204 -5.00 11.27 -19.40
C ASN A 1204 -3.64 11.81 -19.86
N GLY A 1205 -2.57 11.07 -19.56
CA GLY A 1205 -1.24 11.33 -20.12
C GLY A 1205 -0.48 12.48 -19.45
N THR A 1206 -0.87 12.88 -18.24
CA THR A 1206 -0.18 13.94 -17.48
C THR A 1206 0.84 13.33 -16.54
N VAL A 1207 2.10 13.74 -16.65
CA VAL A 1207 3.14 13.25 -15.72
C VAL A 1207 2.98 13.84 -14.32
N ASP A 1208 3.38 13.12 -13.28
CA ASP A 1208 3.57 13.68 -11.94
C ASP A 1208 4.75 14.67 -11.88
N VAL A 1209 4.94 15.40 -10.78
CA VAL A 1209 6.00 16.42 -10.66
C VAL A 1209 7.39 15.79 -10.70
N CYS A 1210 8.31 16.42 -11.44
CA CYS A 1210 9.75 16.11 -11.44
C CYS A 1210 10.49 17.13 -10.57
N SER A 1211 11.55 16.72 -9.88
CA SER A 1211 12.40 17.60 -9.06
C SER A 1211 13.87 17.39 -9.41
N LEU A 1212 14.69 18.42 -9.24
CA LEU A 1212 16.15 18.35 -9.38
C LEU A 1212 16.84 18.00 -8.07
N ASN A 1213 16.12 17.95 -6.95
CA ASN A 1213 16.59 17.27 -5.73
C ASN A 1213 16.46 15.73 -5.86
N SER A 1214 16.81 15.22 -7.03
CA SER A 1214 16.70 13.83 -7.46
C SER A 1214 17.91 13.49 -8.34
N PRO A 1215 18.06 12.25 -8.82
CA PRO A 1215 19.14 11.91 -9.75
C PRO A 1215 19.08 12.68 -11.08
N ALA A 1216 17.94 13.30 -11.43
CA ALA A 1216 17.69 13.98 -12.70
C ALA A 1216 18.11 13.15 -13.94
N SER A 1217 18.08 11.82 -13.80
CA SER A 1217 18.45 10.89 -14.85
C SER A 1217 17.32 10.72 -15.86
N TYR A 1218 17.66 10.16 -17.01
CA TYR A 1218 16.69 9.76 -18.01
C TYR A 1218 15.56 8.89 -17.42
N ASP A 1219 15.94 7.83 -16.69
CA ASP A 1219 14.99 6.91 -16.07
C ASP A 1219 14.12 7.62 -15.03
N TYR A 1220 14.67 8.61 -14.32
CA TYR A 1220 13.90 9.40 -13.37
C TYR A 1220 12.74 10.13 -14.06
N TYR A 1221 12.98 10.84 -15.17
CA TYR A 1221 11.93 11.59 -15.86
C TYR A 1221 10.85 10.71 -16.50
N LEU A 1222 11.21 9.50 -16.95
CA LEU A 1222 10.29 8.59 -17.63
C LEU A 1222 9.55 7.62 -16.70
N SER A 1223 10.13 7.28 -15.55
CA SER A 1223 9.49 6.44 -14.53
C SER A 1223 8.50 7.21 -13.65
N ARG A 1224 8.43 8.54 -13.77
CA ARG A 1224 7.43 9.33 -13.04
C ARG A 1224 6.01 8.84 -13.40
N PRO A 1225 5.15 8.61 -12.39
CA PRO A 1225 3.78 8.16 -12.63
C PRO A 1225 3.05 9.10 -13.58
N ILE A 1226 2.27 8.52 -14.49
CA ILE A 1226 1.30 9.27 -15.30
C ILE A 1226 -0.02 9.28 -14.52
N GLN A 1227 -0.45 10.47 -14.11
CA GLN A 1227 -1.67 10.69 -13.35
C GLN A 1227 -2.84 10.95 -14.29
N GLN A 1228 -3.88 10.14 -14.14
CA GLN A 1228 -5.19 10.41 -14.71
C GLN A 1228 -5.87 11.55 -13.93
N ASP A 1229 -6.54 12.45 -14.64
CA ASP A 1229 -7.22 13.64 -14.11
C ASP A 1229 -6.32 14.52 -13.23
N SER A 1230 -5.02 14.56 -13.53
CA SER A 1230 -4.14 15.49 -12.86
C SER A 1230 -4.66 16.92 -13.04
N VAL A 1231 -4.78 17.65 -11.93
CA VAL A 1231 -5.26 19.04 -11.94
C VAL A 1231 -4.37 19.92 -12.81
N LEU A 1232 -3.08 19.62 -12.91
CA LEU A 1232 -2.15 20.33 -13.78
C LEU A 1232 -2.49 20.13 -15.27
N GLY A 1233 -2.79 18.90 -15.67
CA GLY A 1233 -3.15 18.56 -17.05
C GLY A 1233 -4.52 19.09 -17.44
N THR A 1234 -5.52 18.89 -16.58
CA THR A 1234 -6.88 19.37 -16.81
C THR A 1234 -6.94 20.90 -16.87
N SER A 1235 -6.23 21.62 -15.98
CA SER A 1235 -6.14 23.08 -16.02
C SER A 1235 -5.46 23.59 -17.29
N ALA A 1236 -4.36 22.94 -17.71
CA ALA A 1236 -3.69 23.28 -18.97
C ALA A 1236 -4.61 23.05 -20.18
N PHE A 1237 -5.38 21.96 -20.16
CA PHE A 1237 -6.33 21.66 -21.22
C PHE A 1237 -7.51 22.63 -21.25
N VAL A 1238 -8.01 23.08 -20.09
CA VAL A 1238 -9.03 24.14 -20.00
C VAL A 1238 -8.54 25.40 -20.70
N LEU A 1239 -7.33 25.86 -20.35
CA LEU A 1239 -6.72 27.04 -20.96
C LEU A 1239 -6.54 26.88 -22.47
N ALA A 1240 -6.00 25.74 -22.92
CA ALA A 1240 -5.82 25.44 -24.33
C ALA A 1240 -7.14 25.40 -25.11
N SER A 1241 -8.18 24.81 -24.50
CA SER A 1241 -9.53 24.74 -25.09
C SER A 1241 -10.15 26.11 -25.22
N LEU A 1242 -10.00 26.96 -24.21
CA LEU A 1242 -10.55 28.31 -24.24
C LEU A 1242 -9.97 29.14 -25.40
N GLU A 1243 -8.65 29.10 -25.59
CA GLU A 1243 -8.02 29.82 -26.71
C GLU A 1243 -8.33 29.16 -28.07
N ARG A 1244 -8.53 27.84 -28.12
CA ARG A 1244 -9.01 27.15 -29.33
C ARG A 1244 -10.44 27.55 -29.70
N GLU A 1245 -11.32 27.68 -28.73
CA GLU A 1245 -12.71 28.10 -28.89
C GLU A 1245 -12.77 29.55 -29.42
N ARG A 1246 -11.97 30.45 -28.84
CA ARG A 1246 -11.77 31.82 -29.36
C ARG A 1246 -11.27 31.84 -30.79
N TYR A 1247 -10.27 31.00 -31.11
CA TYR A 1247 -9.72 30.92 -32.46
C TYR A 1247 -10.74 30.46 -33.51
N THR A 1248 -11.65 29.55 -33.14
CA THR A 1248 -12.64 28.97 -34.06
C THR A 1248 -13.94 29.77 -34.18
N GLY A 1249 -14.12 30.82 -33.37
CA GLY A 1249 -15.35 31.60 -33.33
C GLY A 1249 -16.55 30.83 -32.75
N ALA A 1250 -16.30 29.73 -32.04
CA ALA A 1250 -17.32 28.95 -31.35
C ALA A 1250 -17.73 29.68 -30.05
N ALA A 1251 -18.52 30.75 -30.21
CA ALA A 1251 -19.25 31.55 -29.21
C ALA A 1251 -18.86 31.34 -27.74
N LEU A 1252 -17.79 32.02 -27.31
CA LEU A 1252 -17.59 32.46 -25.92
C LEU A 1252 -17.07 33.91 -25.82
N ASP A 1253 -17.04 34.66 -26.94
CA ASP A 1253 -16.65 36.09 -26.98
C ASP A 1253 -17.79 36.97 -27.50
#